data_AF-A0A954FHV8-F1
#
_entry.id   AF-A0A954FHV8-F1
#
_cell.length_a   1.000
_cell.length_b   1.000
_cell.length_c   1.000
_cell.angle_alpha   90.00
_cell.angle_beta   90.00
_cell.angle_gamma   90.00
#
_symmetry.space_group_name_H-M   'P 1'
#
loop_
_entity.id
_entity.type
_entity.pdbx_description
1 polymer ?
#
loop_
_entity_poly.entity_id
_entity_poly.type
_entity_poly.pdbx_seq_one_letter_code
_entity_poly.pdbx_strand_id
1 'polypeptide(L)'
;IRSKYGLNLTAECVAAFHGLAGIANQTVSKKVRIPDFIRTLATDGHRRYWRAFLEAAANAAYLSPVRYDLRRVILRTACFDSEFLLTSVFGVQIAIPGFSELFGGGLRLGLPVSNRRNQSPGTDGPVGRVILVRGDYGAGKSVLTQTLAADVARKGGVAVIIVLEATFQETCASLAHSGVDTSGKSFQILNTLEALAKHLKHQTAGVLAILSHFDDEKDESGDHIPVTYEQVLSQLQAYGEGLPSDRLRLLAIDPINALLRNSPKNNLSDALKDVNAQQENDGRRSTERFNTLKALQSLKKSGCNLVLTAEEEDEGWIRFGEDISDTVIRLSDKDFGRYVKRVISVTKSRLQREHRGAHPFSILSGKGIDITLSTAAVSVSQRSRRVTRHDAGRFGLESLEKVLRTNLKIGDILLVRGPVGTLKTQLGIAFLFGARHRFTPKEKSPDINLAGMVISNRLTHDALEEKRRSLFRERNLQESQRRIFTCKIPKGFYTAGQLLREIENTFQDAAAEGFQIDRVLLDNPSEWTDSCPLTEHDPAFPQTLLGTFLRRRNVVTFVTDRMLTSESLWSRILLEEADARIDLGLVELHGAEHITLKVRKTQSMLHSRQLHILSTSCEEGMEVREAYFDLGKDGLPTPLSVRLLGHVETAAQHDYWQNKIATIRSAVTPNADFQVLNRFNLGFSLDFAKSSASQEVQILALDEFELEWGKEKGLRLLSYSAFGGEANNVPNRIFLPAKHSNDQLIAVPIYDNLSLLTVRGQVSFESWEDLAVLADQAGEDVFFDFPKGTAENYNCLFLEILLSLIRTPTKSRTPDECENDEKQWFRPSGTDGKVDITTLLKHDLATKAAAIFARLGRNAQAKSLMVARAQRAQRLMRNPANSSTYGEYTVSESARVARHWFTTLFQHVDAHTDCFVKAMPQDVSTSGQWYLGVPRNSRASSLAEEILESLTTREADVDRLNQFVGLPVREEMYFSNGPTDAATVVPLSELTPSFFRELASHPIQRSVYSGYSAISTTIAEHLIQLLSATKGLDTAAVPDRAAATLRALCESIKFINQQRQRRPLLTGRPR
;
A
#
# COMPACT_ATOMS: atom_id res chain seq x y z
N ILE A 1 -31.60 -9.23 -31.90
CA ILE A 1 -32.39 -8.13 -31.31
C ILE A 1 -33.21 -7.40 -32.39
N ARG A 2 -32.59 -6.73 -33.38
CA ARG A 2 -33.30 -6.03 -34.49
C ARG A 2 -34.31 -6.89 -35.25
N SER A 3 -33.96 -8.10 -35.69
CA SER A 3 -34.91 -9.00 -36.39
C SER A 3 -35.92 -9.67 -35.46
N LYS A 4 -35.61 -9.79 -34.16
CA LYS A 4 -36.40 -10.58 -33.19
C LYS A 4 -37.50 -9.77 -32.49
N TYR A 5 -37.36 -8.44 -32.41
CA TYR A 5 -38.30 -7.57 -31.69
C TYR A 5 -39.08 -6.59 -32.57
N GLY A 6 -38.88 -6.56 -33.90
CA GLY A 6 -39.73 -5.79 -34.82
C GLY A 6 -39.92 -4.31 -34.45
N LEU A 7 -38.87 -3.63 -33.98
CA LEU A 7 -39.00 -2.26 -33.48
C LEU A 7 -38.79 -1.24 -34.60
N ASN A 8 -39.90 -0.73 -35.15
CA ASN A 8 -39.97 0.62 -35.69
C ASN A 8 -39.75 1.59 -34.54
N LEU A 9 -38.49 1.95 -34.28
CA LEU A 9 -38.11 2.79 -33.15
C LEU A 9 -38.53 4.24 -33.41
N THR A 10 -39.56 4.68 -32.69
CA THR A 10 -39.92 6.09 -32.56
C THR A 10 -38.92 6.82 -31.65
N ALA A 11 -38.87 8.15 -31.71
CA ALA A 11 -38.05 8.98 -30.80
C ALA A 11 -38.28 8.63 -29.31
N GLU A 12 -39.50 8.19 -28.97
CA GLU A 12 -39.89 7.73 -27.64
C GLU A 12 -39.07 6.53 -27.13
N CYS A 13 -38.67 5.61 -28.01
CA CYS A 13 -37.89 4.44 -27.62
C CYS A 13 -36.46 4.83 -27.22
N VAL A 14 -35.86 5.77 -27.95
CA VAL A 14 -34.51 6.30 -27.65
C VAL A 14 -34.54 7.10 -26.34
N ALA A 15 -35.57 7.93 -26.15
CA ALA A 15 -35.79 8.65 -24.89
C ALA A 15 -35.97 7.68 -23.70
N ALA A 16 -36.71 6.57 -23.89
CA ALA A 16 -36.86 5.54 -22.86
C ALA A 16 -35.53 4.86 -22.50
N PHE A 17 -34.66 4.55 -23.47
CA PHE A 17 -33.33 3.99 -23.20
C PHE A 17 -32.43 4.97 -22.42
N HIS A 18 -32.46 6.27 -22.74
CA HIS A 18 -31.74 7.29 -21.99
C HIS A 18 -32.27 7.41 -20.55
N GLY A 19 -33.60 7.42 -20.37
CA GLY A 19 -34.23 7.43 -19.05
C GLY A 19 -33.84 6.23 -18.20
N LEU A 20 -33.89 5.02 -18.78
CA LEU A 20 -33.51 3.77 -18.09
C LEU A 20 -32.02 3.76 -17.68
N ALA A 21 -31.12 4.23 -18.55
CA ALA A 21 -29.71 4.36 -18.22
C ALA A 21 -29.46 5.40 -17.10
N GLY A 22 -30.22 6.51 -17.10
CA GLY A 22 -30.18 7.52 -16.04
C GLY A 22 -30.62 6.98 -14.68
N ILE A 23 -31.71 6.21 -14.63
CA ILE A 23 -32.21 5.55 -13.40
C ILE A 23 -31.20 4.52 -12.90
N ALA A 24 -30.57 3.75 -13.81
CA ALA A 24 -29.52 2.80 -13.47
C ALA A 24 -28.31 3.47 -12.81
N ASN A 25 -27.87 4.63 -13.32
CA ASN A 25 -26.75 5.38 -12.72
C ASN A 25 -27.03 5.83 -11.28
N GLN A 26 -28.27 6.21 -10.95
CA GLN A 26 -28.63 6.62 -9.59
C GLN A 26 -28.64 5.45 -8.60
N THR A 27 -29.10 4.27 -9.05
CA THR A 27 -29.22 3.07 -8.22
C THR A 27 -27.89 2.35 -7.98
N VAL A 28 -26.96 2.36 -8.95
CA VAL A 28 -25.65 1.68 -8.87
C VAL A 28 -24.73 2.23 -7.75
N SER A 29 -25.00 3.42 -7.21
CA SER A 29 -24.30 3.95 -6.03
C SER A 29 -24.48 3.11 -4.76
N LYS A 30 -25.45 2.19 -4.74
CA LYS A 30 -25.68 1.22 -3.65
C LYS A 30 -25.56 -0.20 -4.22
N LYS A 31 -25.09 -1.18 -3.44
CA LYS A 31 -25.10 -2.60 -3.86
C LYS A 31 -26.56 -3.07 -4.02
N VAL A 32 -27.14 -2.96 -5.20
CA VAL A 32 -28.55 -3.32 -5.45
C VAL A 32 -28.67 -4.79 -5.87
N ARG A 33 -29.60 -5.52 -5.26
CA ARG A 33 -29.99 -6.86 -5.72
C ARG A 33 -30.86 -6.71 -6.98
N ILE A 34 -30.61 -7.53 -7.99
CA ILE A 34 -31.36 -7.51 -9.28
C ILE A 34 -32.88 -7.42 -9.10
N PRO A 35 -33.52 -8.15 -8.17
CA PRO A 35 -34.97 -8.02 -7.96
C PRO A 35 -35.43 -6.63 -7.51
N ASP A 36 -34.58 -5.88 -6.82
CA ASP A 36 -34.92 -4.55 -6.30
C ASP A 36 -34.71 -3.48 -7.39
N PHE A 37 -33.64 -3.60 -8.19
CA PHE A 37 -33.45 -2.80 -9.40
C PHE A 37 -34.57 -3.05 -10.43
N ILE A 38 -34.93 -4.32 -10.63
CA ILE A 38 -36.05 -4.72 -11.49
C ILE A 38 -37.38 -4.18 -10.95
N ARG A 39 -37.60 -4.20 -9.62
CA ARG A 39 -38.80 -3.60 -9.00
C ARG A 39 -38.89 -2.09 -9.20
N THR A 40 -37.77 -1.36 -9.08
CA THR A 40 -37.73 0.08 -9.39
C THR A 40 -38.05 0.37 -10.85
N LEU A 41 -37.56 -0.47 -11.77
CA LEU A 41 -37.81 -0.35 -13.21
C LEU A 41 -39.17 -0.90 -13.69
N ALA A 42 -39.87 -1.66 -12.85
CA ALA A 42 -41.16 -2.30 -13.17
C ALA A 42 -42.38 -1.39 -12.93
N THR A 43 -42.18 -0.11 -12.59
CA THR A 43 -43.26 0.88 -12.53
C THR A 43 -43.82 1.14 -13.94
N ASP A 44 -45.16 1.21 -14.07
CA ASP A 44 -45.97 0.71 -15.20
C ASP A 44 -45.79 1.32 -16.63
N GLY A 45 -44.82 2.21 -16.87
CA GLY A 45 -44.67 2.87 -18.18
C GLY A 45 -43.73 2.20 -19.20
N HIS A 46 -42.77 1.37 -18.76
CA HIS A 46 -41.59 1.01 -19.59
C HIS A 46 -41.30 -0.49 -19.69
N ARG A 47 -42.25 -1.35 -19.28
CA ARG A 47 -42.12 -2.81 -19.24
C ARG A 47 -41.88 -3.51 -20.60
N ARG A 48 -41.99 -2.79 -21.72
CA ARG A 48 -41.60 -3.31 -23.06
C ARG A 48 -40.12 -3.07 -23.41
N TYR A 49 -39.45 -2.12 -22.74
CA TYR A 49 -38.09 -1.70 -23.07
C TYR A 49 -37.01 -2.36 -22.19
N TRP A 50 -37.37 -2.93 -21.03
CA TRP A 50 -36.40 -3.54 -20.10
C TRP A 50 -35.65 -4.72 -20.71
N ARG A 51 -36.34 -5.60 -21.45
CA ARG A 51 -35.74 -6.82 -22.00
C ARG A 51 -34.70 -6.44 -23.05
N ALA A 52 -35.04 -5.45 -23.87
CA ALA A 52 -34.13 -4.87 -24.85
C ALA A 52 -32.95 -4.15 -24.16
N PHE A 53 -33.16 -3.45 -23.05
CA PHE A 53 -32.09 -2.82 -22.27
C PHE A 53 -31.14 -3.85 -21.63
N LEU A 54 -31.65 -4.92 -21.00
CA LEU A 54 -30.80 -5.95 -20.40
C LEU A 54 -30.01 -6.73 -21.45
N GLU A 55 -30.64 -7.08 -22.58
CA GLU A 55 -29.93 -7.70 -23.69
C GLU A 55 -28.88 -6.76 -24.30
N ALA A 56 -29.19 -5.46 -24.42
CA ALA A 56 -28.23 -4.44 -24.84
C ALA A 56 -27.04 -4.33 -23.86
N ALA A 57 -27.32 -4.24 -22.56
CA ALA A 57 -26.32 -4.11 -21.52
C ALA A 57 -25.44 -5.36 -21.37
N ALA A 58 -26.01 -6.55 -21.57
CA ALA A 58 -25.25 -7.80 -21.63
C ALA A 58 -24.33 -7.83 -22.86
N ASN A 59 -24.84 -7.45 -24.04
CA ASN A 59 -24.02 -7.38 -25.26
C ASN A 59 -22.91 -6.33 -25.18
N ALA A 60 -23.16 -5.19 -24.55
CA ALA A 60 -22.17 -4.14 -24.31
C ALA A 60 -21.27 -4.42 -23.09
N ALA A 61 -21.33 -5.64 -22.54
CA ALA A 61 -20.53 -6.11 -21.39
C ALA A 61 -20.66 -5.25 -20.11
N TYR A 62 -21.76 -4.52 -19.94
CA TYR A 62 -22.11 -3.86 -18.67
C TYR A 62 -22.59 -4.86 -17.62
N LEU A 63 -23.14 -5.98 -18.09
CA LEU A 63 -23.69 -7.06 -17.29
C LEU A 63 -22.98 -8.36 -17.64
N SER A 64 -22.54 -9.12 -16.64
CA SER A 64 -22.10 -10.51 -16.84
C SER A 64 -22.80 -11.46 -15.87
N PRO A 65 -23.34 -12.60 -16.34
CA PRO A 65 -23.92 -13.60 -15.45
C PRO A 65 -22.87 -14.13 -14.48
N VAL A 66 -23.25 -14.38 -13.23
CA VAL A 66 -22.41 -15.12 -12.30
C VAL A 66 -22.36 -16.56 -12.80
N ARG A 67 -21.16 -17.07 -13.14
CA ARG A 67 -20.96 -18.36 -13.83
C ARG A 67 -21.65 -19.57 -13.18
N TYR A 68 -21.98 -19.49 -11.89
CA TYR A 68 -22.59 -20.57 -11.11
C TYR A 68 -23.92 -20.20 -10.45
N ASP A 69 -24.44 -18.99 -10.68
CA ASP A 69 -25.78 -18.57 -10.24
C ASP A 69 -26.43 -17.72 -11.32
N LEU A 70 -27.19 -18.36 -12.22
CA LEU A 70 -27.92 -17.69 -13.31
C LEU A 70 -28.99 -16.70 -12.80
N ARG A 71 -29.29 -16.68 -11.49
CA ARG A 71 -30.17 -15.68 -10.87
C ARG A 71 -29.42 -14.40 -10.48
N ARG A 72 -28.09 -14.37 -10.60
CA ARG A 72 -27.23 -13.23 -10.26
C ARG A 72 -26.41 -12.79 -11.47
N VAL A 73 -26.27 -11.47 -11.59
CA VAL A 73 -25.53 -10.79 -12.65
C VAL A 73 -24.65 -9.76 -11.96
N ILE A 74 -23.39 -9.72 -12.35
CA ILE A 74 -22.42 -8.74 -11.88
C ILE A 74 -22.50 -7.54 -12.82
N LEU A 75 -22.81 -6.38 -12.26
CA LEU A 75 -22.59 -5.10 -12.91
C LEU A 75 -21.09 -4.84 -12.96
N ARG A 76 -20.53 -4.78 -14.16
CA ARG A 76 -19.08 -4.59 -14.36
C ARG A 76 -18.64 -3.14 -14.18
N THR A 77 -19.58 -2.21 -14.11
CA THR A 77 -19.30 -0.77 -14.06
C THR A 77 -20.18 -0.06 -13.03
N ALA A 78 -19.65 1.02 -12.46
CA ALA A 78 -20.40 1.90 -11.56
C ALA A 78 -21.34 2.88 -12.30
N CYS A 79 -21.28 2.91 -13.63
CA CYS A 79 -22.09 3.79 -14.48
C CYS A 79 -22.35 3.17 -15.87
N PHE A 80 -23.41 3.62 -16.50
CA PHE A 80 -23.81 3.34 -17.87
C PHE A 80 -23.58 4.56 -18.75
N ASP A 81 -22.86 4.37 -19.85
CA ASP A 81 -22.78 5.34 -20.95
C ASP A 81 -23.90 5.03 -21.95
N SER A 82 -24.97 5.83 -21.91
CA SER A 82 -26.15 5.62 -22.73
C SER A 82 -25.87 5.77 -24.22
N GLU A 83 -24.98 6.69 -24.60
CA GLU A 83 -24.63 6.88 -26.01
C GLU A 83 -23.87 5.67 -26.54
N PHE A 84 -22.88 5.19 -25.79
CA PHE A 84 -22.13 3.96 -26.12
C PHE A 84 -23.05 2.74 -26.24
N LEU A 85 -24.02 2.61 -25.35
CA LEU A 85 -25.00 1.52 -25.39
C LEU A 85 -25.86 1.60 -26.65
N LEU A 86 -26.32 2.80 -27.01
CA LEU A 86 -27.15 3.03 -28.19
C LEU A 86 -26.37 2.79 -29.49
N THR A 87 -25.14 3.29 -29.61
CA THR A 87 -24.26 3.04 -30.77
C THR A 87 -23.85 1.57 -30.87
N SER A 88 -23.60 0.88 -29.76
CA SER A 88 -23.28 -0.56 -29.76
C SER A 88 -24.42 -1.42 -30.28
N VAL A 89 -25.67 -1.08 -29.92
CA VAL A 89 -26.85 -1.86 -30.29
C VAL A 89 -27.41 -1.46 -31.66
N PHE A 90 -27.40 -0.16 -31.97
CA PHE A 90 -28.08 0.41 -33.14
C PHE A 90 -27.12 0.95 -34.21
N GLY A 91 -25.85 1.15 -33.89
CA GLY A 91 -24.82 1.44 -34.88
C GLY A 91 -24.62 0.28 -35.84
N VAL A 92 -24.20 0.58 -37.06
CA VAL A 92 -23.74 -0.41 -38.01
C VAL A 92 -22.36 -0.86 -37.56
N GLN A 93 -22.28 -2.10 -37.06
CA GLN A 93 -21.05 -2.77 -36.67
C GLN A 93 -20.20 -3.13 -37.89
N ILE A 94 -19.28 -2.28 -38.29
CA ILE A 94 -18.47 -2.53 -39.49
C ILE A 94 -17.37 -3.53 -39.10
N ALA A 95 -17.11 -4.51 -39.96
CA ALA A 95 -16.12 -5.57 -39.79
C ALA A 95 -14.67 -5.08 -39.98
N ILE A 96 -14.49 -3.76 -40.04
CA ILE A 96 -13.19 -3.11 -39.94
C ILE A 96 -12.82 -3.03 -38.45
N PRO A 97 -11.77 -3.75 -38.00
CA PRO A 97 -11.35 -3.71 -36.61
C PRO A 97 -11.04 -2.27 -36.15
N GLY A 98 -11.55 -1.87 -34.99
CA GLY A 98 -11.37 -0.52 -34.45
C GLY A 98 -12.31 0.55 -35.00
N PHE A 99 -13.04 0.29 -36.09
CA PHE A 99 -13.93 1.29 -36.69
C PHE A 99 -15.16 1.56 -35.83
N SER A 100 -15.80 0.52 -35.31
CA SER A 100 -16.95 0.68 -34.43
C SER A 100 -16.57 1.43 -33.15
N GLU A 101 -15.38 1.16 -32.62
CA GLU A 101 -14.84 1.81 -31.44
C GLU A 101 -14.55 3.29 -31.68
N LEU A 102 -14.13 3.71 -32.88
CA LEU A 102 -14.00 5.12 -33.29
C LEU A 102 -15.28 5.92 -33.02
N PHE A 103 -16.40 5.24 -33.12
CA PHE A 103 -17.76 5.78 -33.03
C PHE A 103 -18.45 5.39 -31.70
N GLY A 104 -17.66 4.97 -30.70
CA GLY A 104 -18.14 4.59 -29.38
C GLY A 104 -19.09 3.41 -29.41
N GLY A 105 -18.94 2.46 -30.33
CA GLY A 105 -19.75 1.24 -30.40
C GLY A 105 -20.32 0.95 -31.79
N GLY A 106 -20.31 1.87 -32.75
CA GLY A 106 -20.73 1.59 -34.13
C GLY A 106 -21.25 2.83 -34.84
N LEU A 107 -21.12 2.88 -36.17
CA LEU A 107 -21.55 4.05 -36.96
C LEU A 107 -23.06 4.15 -37.04
N ARG A 108 -23.66 5.23 -36.54
CA ARG A 108 -25.10 5.44 -36.59
C ARG A 108 -25.51 5.94 -37.97
N LEU A 109 -26.21 5.08 -38.72
CA LEU A 109 -26.92 5.45 -39.95
C LEU A 109 -28.36 5.87 -39.64
N GLY A 110 -28.98 6.64 -40.54
CA GLY A 110 -30.41 6.95 -40.52
C GLY A 110 -31.24 5.67 -40.61
N LEU A 111 -32.38 5.63 -39.90
CA LEU A 111 -33.34 4.53 -39.99
C LEU A 111 -34.29 4.82 -41.15
N PRO A 112 -34.62 3.84 -42.02
CA PRO A 112 -35.54 4.07 -43.12
C PRO A 112 -36.96 4.32 -42.62
N VAL A 113 -37.68 5.14 -43.37
CA VAL A 113 -39.05 5.58 -43.08
C VAL A 113 -40.02 4.43 -43.37
N SER A 114 -40.17 3.51 -42.42
CA SER A 114 -41.11 2.38 -42.51
C SER A 114 -42.29 2.60 -41.56
N ASN A 115 -43.15 3.57 -41.90
CA ASN A 115 -44.58 3.72 -41.52
C ASN A 115 -44.98 5.18 -41.31
N ARG A 116 -45.36 5.88 -42.39
CA ARG A 116 -46.02 7.20 -42.32
C ARG A 116 -47.51 7.15 -41.92
N ARG A 117 -48.12 5.97 -41.75
CA ARG A 117 -49.58 5.89 -41.57
C ARG A 117 -50.12 6.34 -40.20
N ASN A 118 -49.29 6.46 -39.15
CA ASN A 118 -49.76 6.77 -37.78
C ASN A 118 -49.01 7.89 -37.04
N GLN A 119 -48.23 8.75 -37.70
CA GLN A 119 -47.51 9.85 -37.01
C GLN A 119 -48.21 11.19 -37.20
N SER A 120 -48.44 11.90 -36.09
CA SER A 120 -48.96 13.26 -36.05
C SER A 120 -48.06 14.23 -36.86
N PRO A 121 -48.64 15.20 -37.57
CA PRO A 121 -47.88 16.20 -38.34
C PRO A 121 -47.09 17.08 -37.37
N GLY A 122 -45.78 16.84 -37.23
CA GLY A 122 -44.91 17.62 -36.34
C GLY A 122 -43.69 16.89 -35.80
N THR A 123 -43.56 15.57 -35.98
CA THR A 123 -42.33 14.85 -35.65
C THR A 123 -41.61 14.43 -36.93
N ASP A 124 -40.58 15.20 -37.31
CA ASP A 124 -39.72 14.86 -38.45
C ASP A 124 -39.08 13.48 -38.19
N GLY A 125 -39.47 12.48 -38.99
CA GLY A 125 -38.90 11.14 -38.94
C GLY A 125 -37.38 11.14 -39.20
N PRO A 126 -36.65 10.07 -38.83
CA PRO A 126 -35.21 10.02 -39.01
C PRO A 126 -34.83 10.13 -40.49
N VAL A 127 -34.17 11.25 -40.81
CA VAL A 127 -33.63 11.57 -42.14
C VAL A 127 -32.35 10.77 -42.39
N GLY A 128 -32.07 10.39 -43.64
CA GLY A 128 -30.82 9.73 -44.03
C GLY A 128 -29.59 10.57 -43.65
N ARG A 129 -28.41 9.95 -43.53
CA ARG A 129 -27.18 10.67 -43.13
C ARG A 129 -26.20 10.79 -44.28
N VAL A 130 -25.46 11.90 -44.31
CA VAL A 130 -24.36 12.13 -45.27
C VAL A 130 -23.02 11.98 -44.56
N ILE A 131 -22.18 11.08 -45.06
CA ILE A 131 -20.83 10.81 -44.58
C ILE A 131 -19.85 11.21 -45.67
N LEU A 132 -18.93 12.12 -45.39
CA LEU A 132 -17.82 12.47 -46.27
C LEU A 132 -16.56 11.76 -45.81
N VAL A 133 -15.89 11.06 -46.72
CA VAL A 133 -14.57 10.46 -46.55
C VAL A 133 -13.59 11.22 -47.43
N ARG A 134 -12.75 12.05 -46.84
CA ARG A 134 -11.73 12.83 -47.57
C ARG A 134 -10.31 12.36 -47.26
N GLY A 135 -9.39 12.64 -48.17
CA GLY A 135 -7.97 12.36 -48.00
C GLY A 135 -7.17 12.47 -49.30
N ASP A 136 -5.85 12.43 -49.17
CA ASP A 136 -4.93 12.45 -50.31
C ASP A 136 -5.09 11.23 -51.22
N TYR A 137 -4.50 11.29 -52.41
CA TYR A 137 -4.40 10.13 -53.30
C TYR A 137 -3.75 8.94 -52.58
N GLY A 138 -4.29 7.73 -52.76
CA GLY A 138 -3.75 6.52 -52.11
C GLY A 138 -4.01 6.38 -50.61
N ALA A 139 -4.74 7.31 -49.96
CA ALA A 139 -5.04 7.25 -48.53
C ALA A 139 -6.01 6.11 -48.12
N GLY A 140 -6.61 5.38 -49.06
CA GLY A 140 -7.53 4.27 -48.79
C GLY A 140 -9.02 4.64 -48.72
N LYS A 141 -9.42 5.77 -49.31
CA LYS A 141 -10.82 6.26 -49.35
C LYS A 141 -11.78 5.22 -49.95
N SER A 142 -11.46 4.74 -51.15
CA SER A 142 -12.26 3.76 -51.88
C SER A 142 -12.37 2.44 -51.12
N VAL A 143 -11.27 1.94 -50.56
CA VAL A 143 -11.25 0.71 -49.74
C VAL A 143 -12.20 0.82 -48.55
N LEU A 144 -12.21 1.96 -47.85
CA LEU A 144 -13.10 2.20 -46.72
C LEU A 144 -14.58 2.17 -47.14
N THR A 145 -14.91 2.91 -48.19
CA THR A 145 -16.27 3.02 -48.73
C THR A 145 -16.79 1.68 -49.26
N GLN A 146 -15.95 0.96 -50.00
CA GLN A 146 -16.25 -0.37 -50.55
C GLN A 146 -16.50 -1.39 -49.43
N THR A 147 -15.63 -1.42 -48.40
CA THR A 147 -15.78 -2.32 -47.25
C THR A 147 -17.06 -2.02 -46.46
N LEU A 148 -17.37 -0.73 -46.27
CA LEU A 148 -18.61 -0.29 -45.63
C LEU A 148 -19.86 -0.76 -46.39
N ALA A 149 -19.87 -0.60 -47.72
CA ALA A 149 -20.97 -1.03 -48.57
C ALA A 149 -21.14 -2.55 -48.59
N ALA A 150 -20.04 -3.29 -48.66
CA ALA A 150 -20.04 -4.76 -48.56
C ALA A 150 -20.61 -5.24 -47.22
N ASP A 151 -20.30 -4.58 -46.11
CA ASP A 151 -20.86 -4.93 -44.80
C ASP A 151 -22.36 -4.63 -44.67
N VAL A 152 -22.85 -3.57 -45.32
CA VAL A 152 -24.29 -3.30 -45.42
C VAL A 152 -24.97 -4.41 -46.20
N ALA A 153 -24.41 -4.82 -47.34
CA ALA A 153 -24.91 -5.92 -48.15
C ALA A 153 -24.90 -7.25 -47.39
N ARG A 154 -23.78 -7.62 -46.76
CA ARG A 154 -23.62 -8.85 -45.94
C ARG A 154 -24.66 -8.98 -44.82
N LYS A 155 -25.20 -7.85 -44.33
CA LYS A 155 -26.25 -7.81 -43.31
C LYS A 155 -27.68 -7.84 -43.86
N GLY A 156 -27.84 -8.09 -45.16
CA GLY A 156 -29.13 -8.15 -45.85
C GLY A 156 -29.64 -6.78 -46.32
N GLY A 157 -28.80 -5.74 -46.31
CA GLY A 157 -29.15 -4.43 -46.88
C GLY A 157 -28.87 -4.35 -48.38
N VAL A 158 -29.37 -3.29 -49.01
CA VAL A 158 -29.01 -2.92 -50.38
C VAL A 158 -28.05 -1.75 -50.31
N ALA A 159 -26.84 -1.95 -50.83
CA ALA A 159 -25.81 -0.93 -50.97
C ALA A 159 -25.51 -0.71 -52.45
N VAL A 160 -25.44 0.55 -52.86
CA VAL A 160 -25.08 0.94 -54.23
C VAL A 160 -23.79 1.75 -54.14
N ILE A 161 -22.79 1.41 -54.96
CA ILE A 161 -21.58 2.20 -55.14
C ILE A 161 -21.58 2.71 -56.58
N ILE A 162 -21.50 4.03 -56.74
CA ILE A 162 -21.25 4.67 -58.03
C ILE A 162 -19.76 4.96 -58.09
N VAL A 163 -19.07 4.30 -59.01
CA VAL A 163 -17.62 4.42 -59.18
C VAL A 163 -17.36 5.23 -60.44
N LEU A 164 -16.69 6.38 -60.29
CA LEU A 164 -16.49 7.35 -61.36
C LEU A 164 -15.10 7.29 -61.99
N GLU A 165 -14.12 6.69 -61.31
CA GLU A 165 -12.73 6.64 -61.80
C GLU A 165 -12.19 5.20 -61.94
N ALA A 166 -12.98 4.18 -61.57
CA ALA A 166 -12.58 2.79 -61.65
C ALA A 166 -13.68 1.90 -62.23
N THR A 167 -13.26 0.81 -62.85
CA THR A 167 -14.15 -0.16 -63.49
C THR A 167 -14.80 -1.09 -62.47
N PHE A 168 -15.87 -1.78 -62.89
CA PHE A 168 -16.49 -2.84 -62.10
C PHE A 168 -15.48 -3.92 -61.68
N GLN A 169 -14.58 -4.32 -62.60
CA GLN A 169 -13.60 -5.38 -62.37
C GLN A 169 -12.54 -4.97 -61.34
N GLU A 170 -12.00 -3.75 -61.44
CA GLU A 170 -11.04 -3.20 -60.47
C GLU A 170 -11.64 -3.08 -59.07
N THR A 171 -12.90 -2.65 -59.00
CA THR A 171 -13.64 -2.55 -57.72
C THR A 171 -13.83 -3.93 -57.08
N CYS A 172 -14.17 -4.95 -57.87
CA CYS A 172 -14.29 -6.33 -57.38
C CYS A 172 -12.93 -6.88 -56.92
N ALA A 173 -11.84 -6.58 -57.63
CA ALA A 173 -10.49 -6.97 -57.22
C ALA A 173 -10.07 -6.30 -55.91
N SER A 174 -10.37 -5.00 -55.73
CA SER A 174 -10.12 -4.25 -54.49
C SER A 174 -10.90 -4.84 -53.29
N LEU A 175 -12.17 -5.19 -53.49
CA LEU A 175 -12.99 -5.86 -52.48
C LEU A 175 -12.40 -7.22 -52.08
N ALA A 176 -12.00 -8.04 -53.06
CA ALA A 176 -11.35 -9.33 -52.82
C ALA A 176 -10.03 -9.17 -52.05
N HIS A 177 -9.20 -8.18 -52.41
CA HIS A 177 -7.96 -7.87 -51.69
C HIS A 177 -8.21 -7.41 -50.24
N SER A 178 -9.38 -6.83 -49.96
CA SER A 178 -9.81 -6.43 -48.63
C SER A 178 -10.40 -7.59 -47.80
N GLY A 179 -10.41 -8.81 -48.34
CA GLY A 179 -10.94 -10.00 -47.65
C GLY A 179 -12.45 -10.18 -47.80
N VAL A 180 -13.11 -9.44 -48.70
CA VAL A 180 -14.54 -9.61 -48.98
C VAL A 180 -14.74 -10.75 -49.97
N ASP A 181 -15.59 -11.72 -49.61
CA ASP A 181 -15.95 -12.82 -50.50
C ASP A 181 -16.83 -12.33 -51.65
N THR A 182 -16.23 -12.19 -52.84
CA THR A 182 -16.92 -11.79 -54.07
C THR A 182 -17.59 -12.96 -54.79
N SER A 183 -17.44 -14.20 -54.31
CA SER A 183 -18.01 -15.41 -54.94
C SER A 183 -19.52 -15.62 -54.71
N GLY A 184 -20.19 -14.70 -54.01
CA GLY A 184 -21.66 -14.65 -53.91
C GLY A 184 -22.31 -15.45 -52.79
N LYS A 185 -21.53 -16.06 -51.87
CA LYS A 185 -22.09 -16.89 -50.79
C LYS A 185 -22.82 -16.12 -49.69
N SER A 186 -22.47 -14.84 -49.46
CA SER A 186 -23.01 -14.03 -48.35
C SER A 186 -23.93 -12.88 -48.78
N PHE A 187 -23.72 -12.32 -49.97
CA PHE A 187 -24.57 -11.32 -50.64
C PHE A 187 -24.27 -11.35 -52.14
N GLN A 188 -25.17 -10.80 -52.97
CA GLN A 188 -24.98 -10.76 -54.42
C GLN A 188 -24.32 -9.45 -54.86
N ILE A 189 -23.36 -9.53 -55.79
CA ILE A 189 -22.77 -8.36 -56.45
C ILE A 189 -23.41 -8.18 -57.83
N LEU A 190 -23.89 -6.98 -58.13
CA LEU A 190 -24.54 -6.63 -59.41
C LEU A 190 -23.80 -5.46 -60.06
N ASN A 191 -23.81 -5.39 -61.39
CA ASN A 191 -23.11 -4.35 -62.16
C ASN A 191 -24.05 -3.39 -62.91
N THR A 192 -25.34 -3.68 -63.01
CA THR A 192 -26.33 -2.85 -63.73
C THR A 192 -27.57 -2.54 -62.91
N LEU A 193 -28.25 -1.45 -63.29
CA LEU A 193 -29.50 -1.03 -62.68
C LEU A 193 -30.66 -1.96 -62.95
N GLU A 194 -30.71 -2.52 -64.16
CA GLU A 194 -31.75 -3.48 -64.52
C GLU A 194 -31.64 -4.73 -63.66
N ALA A 195 -30.42 -5.21 -63.42
CA ALA A 195 -30.17 -6.34 -62.53
C ALA A 195 -30.58 -6.02 -61.09
N LEU A 196 -30.26 -4.81 -60.60
CA LEU A 196 -30.67 -4.35 -59.28
C LEU A 196 -32.20 -4.26 -59.16
N ALA A 197 -32.88 -3.65 -60.13
CA ALA A 197 -34.34 -3.52 -60.15
C ALA A 197 -35.03 -4.88 -60.21
N LYS A 198 -34.49 -5.84 -60.98
CA LYS A 198 -34.97 -7.22 -61.04
C LYS A 198 -34.77 -7.95 -59.70
N HIS A 199 -33.62 -7.78 -59.05
CA HIS A 199 -33.34 -8.40 -57.76
C HIS A 199 -34.29 -7.88 -56.67
N LEU A 200 -34.52 -6.57 -56.62
CA LEU A 200 -35.40 -5.93 -55.62
C LEU A 200 -36.85 -6.42 -55.69
N LYS A 201 -37.32 -6.86 -56.86
CA LYS A 201 -38.67 -7.43 -57.06
C LYS A 201 -38.83 -8.87 -56.55
N HIS A 202 -37.75 -9.65 -56.45
CA HIS A 202 -37.86 -11.12 -56.32
C HIS A 202 -37.05 -11.77 -55.19
N GLN A 203 -36.07 -11.09 -54.57
CA GLN A 203 -35.20 -11.71 -53.56
C GLN A 203 -35.09 -10.90 -52.26
N THR A 204 -34.75 -11.61 -51.17
CA THR A 204 -34.57 -11.06 -49.81
C THR A 204 -33.10 -11.08 -49.34
N ALA A 205 -32.18 -11.53 -50.19
CA ALA A 205 -30.75 -11.52 -49.89
C ALA A 205 -30.19 -10.09 -49.96
N GLY A 206 -29.09 -9.84 -49.28
CA GLY A 206 -28.40 -8.56 -49.39
C GLY A 206 -27.72 -8.39 -50.74
N VAL A 207 -27.60 -7.14 -51.19
CA VAL A 207 -27.06 -6.79 -52.52
C VAL A 207 -26.06 -5.66 -52.41
N LEU A 208 -24.96 -5.81 -53.13
CA LEU A 208 -24.02 -4.75 -53.46
C LEU A 208 -24.06 -4.48 -54.96
N ALA A 209 -24.66 -3.36 -55.38
CA ALA A 209 -24.57 -2.93 -56.77
C ALA A 209 -23.36 -2.01 -56.94
N ILE A 210 -22.45 -2.38 -57.84
CA ILE A 210 -21.30 -1.57 -58.22
C ILE A 210 -21.61 -1.05 -59.63
N LEU A 211 -21.97 0.21 -59.69
CA LEU A 211 -22.30 0.90 -60.91
C LEU A 211 -21.06 1.68 -61.33
N SER A 212 -20.22 1.04 -62.13
CA SER A 212 -19.23 1.74 -62.92
C SER A 212 -19.93 2.28 -64.14
N HIS A 213 -19.77 3.56 -64.44
CA HIS A 213 -20.35 4.10 -65.65
C HIS A 213 -19.30 4.87 -66.43
N PHE A 214 -18.59 4.16 -67.33
CA PHE A 214 -17.88 4.72 -68.50
C PHE A 214 -17.61 3.71 -69.66
N ASP A 215 -18.29 2.55 -69.79
CA ASP A 215 -17.83 1.51 -70.76
C ASP A 215 -18.77 1.06 -71.91
N ASP A 216 -20.03 1.48 -72.02
CA ASP A 216 -20.93 0.85 -73.03
C ASP A 216 -21.40 1.72 -74.21
N GLU A 217 -21.14 3.03 -74.25
CA GLU A 217 -21.35 3.84 -75.48
C GLU A 217 -20.00 4.26 -76.08
N LYS A 218 -19.57 3.45 -77.05
CA LYS A 218 -18.51 3.80 -77.99
C LYS A 218 -19.12 4.65 -79.09
N ASP A 219 -18.46 5.74 -79.45
CA ASP A 219 -18.77 6.46 -80.67
C ASP A 219 -18.52 5.58 -81.91
N GLU A 220 -18.86 6.07 -83.10
CA GLU A 220 -18.62 5.36 -84.36
C GLU A 220 -17.11 5.06 -84.62
N SER A 221 -16.22 5.70 -83.85
CA SER A 221 -14.76 5.58 -83.88
C SER A 221 -14.21 4.53 -82.92
N GLY A 222 -15.04 4.00 -82.01
CA GLY A 222 -14.63 3.08 -80.95
C GLY A 222 -14.15 3.76 -79.66
N ASP A 223 -14.20 5.09 -79.58
CA ASP A 223 -13.82 5.90 -78.42
C ASP A 223 -15.00 6.11 -77.47
N HIS A 224 -14.70 6.16 -76.17
CA HIS A 224 -15.71 6.27 -75.12
C HIS A 224 -16.30 7.70 -75.06
N ILE A 225 -17.63 7.83 -75.10
CA ILE A 225 -18.31 9.12 -74.94
C ILE A 225 -18.29 9.54 -73.46
N PRO A 226 -17.77 10.73 -73.09
CA PRO A 226 -17.77 11.18 -71.70
C PRO A 226 -19.19 11.53 -71.22
N VAL A 227 -19.63 10.86 -70.15
CA VAL A 227 -20.91 11.10 -69.47
C VAL A 227 -20.93 12.50 -68.86
N THR A 228 -21.97 13.28 -69.14
CA THR A 228 -22.09 14.65 -68.65
C THR A 228 -22.55 14.71 -67.19
N TYR A 229 -22.19 15.79 -66.49
CA TYR A 229 -22.66 16.09 -65.13
C TYR A 229 -24.20 15.95 -64.96
N GLU A 230 -24.96 16.35 -65.97
CA GLU A 230 -26.43 16.30 -66.00
C GLU A 230 -26.97 14.86 -66.11
N GLN A 231 -26.28 13.99 -66.85
CA GLN A 231 -26.61 12.57 -66.92
C GLN A 231 -26.38 11.88 -65.57
N VAL A 232 -25.29 12.19 -64.87
CA VAL A 232 -25.03 11.59 -63.54
C VAL A 232 -26.02 12.10 -62.49
N LEU A 233 -26.36 13.39 -62.52
CA LEU A 233 -27.39 13.96 -61.63
C LEU A 233 -28.78 13.38 -61.88
N SER A 234 -29.17 13.20 -63.14
CA SER A 234 -30.46 12.60 -63.48
C SER A 234 -30.52 11.13 -63.06
N GLN A 235 -29.43 10.37 -63.20
CA GLN A 235 -29.32 9.01 -62.65
C GLN A 235 -29.42 8.98 -61.11
N LEU A 236 -28.74 9.89 -60.41
CA LEU A 236 -28.85 10.03 -58.94
C LEU A 236 -30.29 10.33 -58.50
N GLN A 237 -31.00 11.18 -59.24
CA GLN A 237 -32.41 11.49 -58.99
C GLN A 237 -33.30 10.28 -59.30
N ALA A 238 -33.07 9.58 -60.41
CA ALA A 238 -33.76 8.35 -60.77
C ALA A 238 -33.56 7.24 -59.71
N TYR A 239 -32.38 7.14 -59.08
CA TYR A 239 -32.17 6.24 -57.95
C TYR A 239 -32.99 6.61 -56.71
N GLY A 240 -33.19 7.91 -56.47
CA GLY A 240 -34.03 8.39 -55.38
C GLY A 240 -35.51 8.10 -55.58
N GLU A 241 -35.98 8.09 -56.83
CA GLU A 241 -37.38 7.93 -57.20
C GLU A 241 -37.78 6.48 -57.53
N GLY A 242 -36.87 5.70 -58.14
CA GLY A 242 -37.14 4.36 -58.66
C GLY A 242 -36.84 3.19 -57.73
N LEU A 243 -36.05 3.40 -56.67
CA LEU A 243 -35.70 2.35 -55.70
C LEU A 243 -36.67 2.38 -54.49
N PRO A 244 -37.14 1.22 -54.00
CA PRO A 244 -37.94 1.16 -52.77
C PRO A 244 -37.15 1.77 -51.59
N SER A 245 -37.64 2.89 -51.08
CA SER A 245 -37.00 3.67 -49.99
C SER A 245 -36.90 2.91 -48.66
N ASP A 246 -37.61 1.80 -48.53
CA ASP A 246 -37.56 0.88 -47.40
C ASP A 246 -36.34 -0.08 -47.43
N ARG A 247 -35.72 -0.29 -48.60
CA ARG A 247 -34.63 -1.28 -48.80
C ARG A 247 -33.27 -0.70 -49.13
N LEU A 248 -33.16 0.44 -49.82
CA LEU A 248 -31.87 1.10 -50.08
C LEU A 248 -31.27 1.65 -48.77
N ARG A 249 -30.18 1.05 -48.30
CA ARG A 249 -29.57 1.39 -47.00
C ARG A 249 -28.37 2.32 -47.13
N LEU A 250 -27.63 2.22 -48.22
CA LEU A 250 -26.41 2.98 -48.46
C LEU A 250 -26.25 3.27 -49.96
N LEU A 251 -25.95 4.51 -50.30
CA LEU A 251 -25.48 4.93 -51.61
C LEU A 251 -24.10 5.58 -51.43
N ALA A 252 -23.09 5.04 -52.08
CA ALA A 252 -21.73 5.54 -52.08
C ALA A 252 -21.39 6.16 -53.44
N ILE A 253 -20.67 7.29 -53.45
CA ILE A 253 -20.16 7.95 -54.66
C ILE A 253 -18.65 8.10 -54.51
N ASP A 254 -17.89 7.51 -55.44
CA ASP A 254 -16.43 7.36 -55.35
C ASP A 254 -15.70 7.73 -56.67
N PRO A 255 -15.00 8.88 -56.77
CA PRO A 255 -15.04 10.04 -55.87
C PRO A 255 -15.93 11.19 -56.40
N ILE A 256 -16.63 11.87 -55.50
CA ILE A 256 -17.67 12.85 -55.88
C ILE A 256 -17.13 14.10 -56.56
N ASN A 257 -15.86 14.46 -56.31
CA ASN A 257 -15.20 15.57 -56.99
C ASN A 257 -14.96 15.29 -58.49
N ALA A 258 -14.97 14.03 -58.94
CA ALA A 258 -14.92 13.68 -60.36
C ALA A 258 -16.15 14.22 -61.13
N LEU A 259 -17.31 14.38 -60.47
CA LEU A 259 -18.53 14.93 -61.09
C LEU A 259 -18.34 16.34 -61.66
N LEU A 260 -17.55 17.18 -60.98
CA LEU A 260 -17.30 18.56 -61.41
C LEU A 260 -16.09 18.67 -62.36
N ARG A 261 -15.23 17.65 -62.41
CA ARG A 261 -14.14 17.57 -63.41
C ARG A 261 -14.72 17.31 -64.81
N ASN A 262 -15.77 16.50 -64.92
CA ASN A 262 -16.41 16.08 -66.19
C ASN A 262 -17.51 17.03 -66.72
N SER A 263 -17.52 18.32 -66.32
CA SER A 263 -18.43 19.31 -66.92
C SER A 263 -17.97 19.61 -68.37
N PRO A 264 -18.86 19.56 -69.39
CA PRO A 264 -18.52 19.45 -70.83
C PRO A 264 -17.75 20.62 -71.47
N LYS A 265 -17.26 21.60 -70.69
CA LYS A 265 -16.44 22.72 -71.17
C LYS A 265 -15.08 22.87 -70.46
N ASN A 266 -14.65 21.87 -69.69
CA ASN A 266 -13.29 21.84 -69.11
C ASN A 266 -12.18 21.46 -70.12
N ASN A 267 -12.49 21.37 -71.42
CA ASN A 267 -11.46 21.20 -72.44
C ASN A 267 -10.48 22.37 -72.37
N LEU A 268 -9.21 22.02 -72.18
CA LEU A 268 -8.05 22.89 -71.90
C LEU A 268 -7.82 24.05 -72.90
N SER A 269 -8.59 24.14 -74.00
CA SER A 269 -8.41 25.16 -75.04
C SER A 269 -9.02 26.52 -74.69
N ASP A 270 -10.06 26.58 -73.85
CA ASP A 270 -10.84 27.81 -73.64
C ASP A 270 -10.51 28.52 -72.31
N ALA A 271 -9.88 27.83 -71.36
CA ALA A 271 -9.60 28.36 -70.01
C ALA A 271 -8.38 29.30 -69.95
N LEU A 272 -7.56 29.36 -70.99
CA LEU A 272 -6.29 30.12 -70.99
C LEU A 272 -6.41 31.56 -71.52
N LYS A 273 -7.60 32.09 -71.83
CA LYS A 273 -7.72 33.40 -72.49
C LYS A 273 -8.54 34.50 -71.81
N ASP A 274 -9.22 34.30 -70.69
CA ASP A 274 -10.01 35.39 -70.09
C ASP A 274 -10.05 35.42 -68.55
N VAL A 275 -9.72 36.58 -67.97
CA VAL A 275 -9.90 36.88 -66.54
C VAL A 275 -11.41 36.92 -66.16
N ASN A 276 -12.29 37.18 -67.13
CA ASN A 276 -13.74 37.09 -66.97
C ASN A 276 -14.24 35.63 -66.89
N ALA A 277 -13.50 34.66 -67.42
CA ALA A 277 -13.87 33.24 -67.36
C ALA A 277 -13.73 32.66 -65.94
N GLN A 278 -12.87 33.23 -65.09
CA GLN A 278 -12.72 32.81 -63.69
C GLN A 278 -13.95 33.16 -62.83
N GLN A 279 -14.54 34.36 -63.01
CA GLN A 279 -15.78 34.75 -62.32
C GLN A 279 -17.00 33.97 -62.83
N GLU A 280 -17.10 33.70 -64.14
CA GLU A 280 -18.16 32.84 -64.68
C GLU A 280 -18.03 31.39 -64.21
N ASN A 281 -16.80 30.85 -64.12
CA ASN A 281 -16.54 29.50 -63.63
C ASN A 281 -16.86 29.34 -62.13
N ASP A 282 -16.59 30.35 -61.31
CA ASP A 282 -16.98 30.33 -59.88
C ASP A 282 -18.50 30.41 -59.68
N GLY A 283 -19.20 31.21 -60.51
CA GLY A 283 -20.67 31.27 -60.54
C GLY A 283 -21.31 29.94 -60.98
N ARG A 284 -20.74 29.30 -62.01
CA ARG A 284 -21.18 27.97 -62.49
C ARG A 284 -20.91 26.86 -61.48
N ARG A 285 -19.71 26.79 -60.90
CA ARG A 285 -19.37 25.85 -59.83
C ARG A 285 -20.30 26.00 -58.62
N SER A 286 -20.73 27.22 -58.31
CA SER A 286 -21.72 27.48 -57.26
C SER A 286 -23.10 26.93 -57.60
N THR A 287 -23.53 27.02 -58.88
CA THR A 287 -24.81 26.48 -59.36
C THR A 287 -24.79 24.95 -59.44
N GLU A 288 -23.68 24.37 -59.93
CA GLU A 288 -23.48 22.92 -59.92
C GLU A 288 -23.47 22.38 -58.48
N ARG A 289 -22.73 22.99 -57.56
CA ARG A 289 -22.78 22.63 -56.12
C ARG A 289 -24.20 22.74 -55.55
N PHE A 290 -24.97 23.77 -55.92
CA PHE A 290 -26.37 23.91 -55.50
C PHE A 290 -27.26 22.78 -56.04
N ASN A 291 -27.09 22.40 -57.31
CA ASN A 291 -27.84 21.29 -57.93
C ASN A 291 -27.47 19.93 -57.31
N THR A 292 -26.18 19.71 -57.06
CA THR A 292 -25.69 18.54 -56.31
C THR A 292 -26.29 18.52 -54.90
N LEU A 293 -26.29 19.65 -54.19
CA LEU A 293 -26.92 19.77 -52.87
C LEU A 293 -28.41 19.39 -52.92
N LYS A 294 -29.15 19.89 -53.91
CA LYS A 294 -30.58 19.60 -54.08
C LYS A 294 -30.82 18.10 -54.30
N ALA A 295 -30.00 17.45 -55.14
CA ALA A 295 -30.08 16.01 -55.37
C ALA A 295 -29.75 15.20 -54.11
N LEU A 296 -28.64 15.51 -53.43
CA LEU A 296 -28.25 14.85 -52.18
C LEU A 296 -29.30 15.04 -51.08
N GLN A 297 -29.89 16.23 -50.95
CA GLN A 297 -30.97 16.49 -49.99
C GLN A 297 -32.25 15.71 -50.30
N SER A 298 -32.58 15.53 -51.59
CA SER A 298 -33.72 14.70 -52.00
C SER A 298 -33.52 13.24 -51.57
N LEU A 299 -32.33 12.69 -51.85
CA LEU A 299 -31.94 11.34 -51.41
C LEU A 299 -31.87 11.20 -49.88
N LYS A 300 -31.41 12.24 -49.19
CA LYS A 300 -31.38 12.29 -47.73
C LYS A 300 -32.81 12.21 -47.15
N LYS A 301 -33.76 12.94 -47.74
CA LYS A 301 -35.18 12.95 -47.36
C LYS A 301 -35.89 11.62 -47.62
N SER A 302 -35.42 10.83 -48.58
CA SER A 302 -35.96 9.47 -48.82
C SER A 302 -35.49 8.44 -47.79
N GLY A 303 -34.59 8.82 -46.88
CA GLY A 303 -34.06 7.94 -45.83
C GLY A 303 -32.78 7.19 -46.24
N CYS A 304 -32.25 7.45 -47.43
CA CYS A 304 -31.00 6.87 -47.91
C CYS A 304 -29.78 7.47 -47.19
N ASN A 305 -28.82 6.62 -46.80
CA ASN A 305 -27.54 7.08 -46.25
C ASN A 305 -26.53 7.25 -47.38
N LEU A 306 -25.87 8.40 -47.42
CA LEU A 306 -24.93 8.77 -48.47
C LEU A 306 -23.50 8.70 -47.94
N VAL A 307 -22.61 8.05 -48.68
CA VAL A 307 -21.16 8.07 -48.43
C VAL A 307 -20.48 8.70 -49.63
N LEU A 308 -19.83 9.83 -49.42
CA LEU A 308 -19.18 10.61 -50.46
C LEU A 308 -17.68 10.51 -50.24
N THR A 309 -16.89 10.13 -51.25
CA THR A 309 -15.43 10.24 -51.14
C THR A 309 -14.94 11.47 -51.90
N ALA A 310 -13.95 12.19 -51.38
CA ALA A 310 -13.38 13.36 -52.03
C ALA A 310 -11.86 13.40 -51.88
N GLU A 311 -11.14 13.89 -52.88
CA GLU A 311 -9.69 14.16 -52.81
C GLU A 311 -9.42 15.53 -52.17
N GLU A 312 -8.30 15.66 -51.44
CA GLU A 312 -7.97 16.91 -50.73
C GLU A 312 -7.41 18.04 -51.61
N GLU A 313 -7.27 17.84 -52.92
CA GLU A 313 -6.72 18.85 -53.85
C GLU A 313 -7.69 20.00 -54.19
N ASP A 314 -9.02 19.81 -54.03
CA ASP A 314 -10.04 20.84 -54.32
C ASP A 314 -10.62 21.44 -53.03
N GLU A 315 -9.97 22.49 -52.50
CA GLU A 315 -10.40 23.19 -51.28
C GLU A 315 -11.87 23.64 -51.32
N GLY A 316 -12.38 24.04 -52.48
CA GLY A 316 -13.74 24.53 -52.62
C GLY A 316 -14.77 23.41 -52.45
N TRP A 317 -14.48 22.22 -52.98
CA TRP A 317 -15.32 21.04 -52.78
C TRP A 317 -15.27 20.53 -51.35
N ILE A 318 -14.08 20.55 -50.74
CA ILE A 318 -13.90 20.09 -49.37
C ILE A 318 -14.78 20.89 -48.41
N ARG A 319 -14.74 22.22 -48.48
CA ARG A 319 -15.57 23.07 -47.60
C ARG A 319 -17.06 22.82 -47.81
N PHE A 320 -17.49 22.76 -49.07
CA PHE A 320 -18.87 22.44 -49.42
C PHE A 320 -19.30 21.06 -48.89
N GLY A 321 -18.48 20.04 -49.12
CA GLY A 321 -18.69 18.68 -48.63
C GLY A 321 -18.76 18.61 -47.11
N GLU A 322 -17.88 19.32 -46.40
CA GLU A 322 -17.87 19.38 -44.94
C GLU A 322 -19.13 20.03 -44.38
N ASP A 323 -19.65 21.08 -45.02
CA ASP A 323 -20.86 21.79 -44.59
C ASP A 323 -22.11 20.91 -44.66
N ILE A 324 -22.27 20.19 -45.78
CA ILE A 324 -23.45 19.37 -46.07
C ILE A 324 -23.43 18.04 -45.33
N SER A 325 -22.25 17.57 -44.92
CA SER A 325 -22.08 16.26 -44.28
C SER A 325 -22.44 16.27 -42.81
N ASP A 326 -23.08 15.19 -42.36
CA ASP A 326 -23.37 14.94 -40.95
C ASP A 326 -22.15 14.34 -40.24
N THR A 327 -21.36 13.53 -40.96
CA THR A 327 -20.11 12.94 -40.48
C THR A 327 -19.00 13.22 -41.50
N VAL A 328 -17.83 13.63 -41.03
CA VAL A 328 -16.64 13.84 -41.88
C VAL A 328 -15.50 13.01 -41.31
N ILE A 329 -14.98 12.11 -42.14
CA ILE A 329 -13.85 11.23 -41.88
C ILE A 329 -12.71 11.70 -42.77
N ARG A 330 -11.55 11.97 -42.18
CA ARG A 330 -10.33 12.35 -42.89
C ARG A 330 -9.30 11.23 -42.78
N LEU A 331 -8.82 10.76 -43.92
CA LEU A 331 -7.70 9.85 -44.07
C LEU A 331 -6.49 10.67 -44.52
N SER A 332 -5.38 10.60 -43.79
CA SER A 332 -4.18 11.35 -44.14
C SER A 332 -2.93 10.56 -43.78
N ASP A 333 -1.83 10.88 -44.43
CA ASP A 333 -0.52 10.34 -44.08
C ASP A 333 0.21 11.31 -43.15
N LYS A 334 0.75 10.79 -42.05
CA LYS A 334 1.56 11.56 -41.10
C LYS A 334 3.01 11.08 -41.14
N ASP A 335 3.91 12.01 -41.39
CA ASP A 335 5.35 11.77 -41.34
C ASP A 335 5.84 11.81 -39.89
N PHE A 336 6.60 10.80 -39.49
CA PHE A 336 7.28 10.70 -38.20
C PHE A 336 8.81 10.60 -38.39
N GLY A 337 9.33 11.24 -39.45
CA GLY A 337 10.74 11.39 -39.76
C GLY A 337 11.34 10.19 -40.50
N ARG A 338 11.28 8.99 -39.91
CA ARG A 338 11.82 7.76 -40.55
C ARG A 338 10.77 6.87 -41.21
N TYR A 339 9.50 7.17 -41.01
CA TYR A 339 8.39 6.39 -41.54
C TYR A 339 7.15 7.26 -41.68
N VAL A 340 6.31 6.90 -42.65
CA VAL A 340 5.00 7.51 -42.90
C VAL A 340 3.92 6.59 -42.32
N LYS A 341 2.93 7.18 -41.66
CA LYS A 341 1.88 6.46 -40.97
C LYS A 341 0.52 6.98 -41.41
N ARG A 342 -0.32 6.08 -41.94
CA ARG A 342 -1.71 6.43 -42.26
C ARG A 342 -2.51 6.65 -40.99
N VAL A 343 -3.28 7.72 -40.95
CA VAL A 343 -4.16 8.06 -39.84
C VAL A 343 -5.57 8.39 -40.31
N ILE A 344 -6.55 7.90 -39.56
CA ILE A 344 -7.97 8.20 -39.71
C ILE A 344 -8.39 9.14 -38.58
N SER A 345 -9.14 10.19 -38.90
CA SER A 345 -9.68 11.12 -37.91
C SER A 345 -11.13 11.47 -38.24
N VAL A 346 -11.96 11.57 -37.21
CA VAL A 346 -13.34 12.06 -37.37
C VAL A 346 -13.31 13.56 -37.05
N THR A 347 -13.42 14.41 -38.07
CA THR A 347 -13.40 15.87 -37.89
C THR A 347 -14.77 16.41 -37.51
N LYS A 348 -15.84 15.70 -37.90
CA LYS A 348 -17.23 16.05 -37.61
C LYS A 348 -18.05 14.79 -37.42
N SER A 349 -18.88 14.73 -36.38
CA SER A 349 -19.90 13.70 -36.18
C SER A 349 -21.11 14.32 -35.49
N ARG A 350 -22.19 14.52 -36.24
CA ARG A 350 -23.45 15.04 -35.68
C ARG A 350 -24.28 13.90 -35.08
N LEU A 351 -24.91 14.15 -33.93
CA LEU A 351 -25.91 13.26 -33.31
C LEU A 351 -25.36 11.87 -32.91
N GLN A 352 -24.05 11.78 -32.74
CA GLN A 352 -23.31 10.61 -32.31
C GLN A 352 -21.96 11.05 -31.75
N ARG A 353 -21.53 10.42 -30.67
CA ARG A 353 -20.18 10.55 -30.13
C ARG A 353 -19.13 9.87 -31.00
N GLU A 354 -18.02 10.57 -31.16
CA GLU A 354 -16.82 10.11 -31.83
C GLU A 354 -15.61 10.17 -30.88
N HIS A 355 -14.63 9.32 -31.15
CA HIS A 355 -13.28 9.50 -30.64
C HIS A 355 -12.56 10.52 -31.53
N ARG A 356 -12.22 11.65 -30.93
CA ARG A 356 -11.48 12.73 -31.60
C ARG A 356 -10.00 12.41 -31.67
N GLY A 357 -9.35 13.04 -32.65
CA GLY A 357 -7.92 12.95 -32.87
C GLY A 357 -7.56 12.06 -34.05
N ALA A 358 -6.26 11.81 -34.20
CA ALA A 358 -5.73 10.96 -35.27
C ALA A 358 -5.51 9.54 -34.75
N HIS A 359 -6.09 8.57 -35.43
CA HIS A 359 -6.04 7.16 -35.11
C HIS A 359 -5.23 6.43 -36.18
N PRO A 360 -4.14 5.74 -35.81
CA PRO A 360 -3.37 4.94 -36.76
C PRO A 360 -4.24 3.91 -37.48
N PHE A 361 -4.02 3.69 -38.77
CA PHE A 361 -4.58 2.52 -39.45
C PHE A 361 -3.59 1.92 -40.44
N SER A 362 -3.85 0.68 -40.83
CA SER A 362 -3.09 -0.03 -41.85
C SER A 362 -4.06 -0.71 -42.82
N ILE A 363 -3.62 -0.92 -44.06
CA ILE A 363 -4.38 -1.68 -45.07
C ILE A 363 -3.62 -2.97 -45.28
N LEU A 364 -4.21 -4.08 -44.87
CA LEU A 364 -3.60 -5.40 -44.85
C LEU A 364 -4.25 -6.29 -45.93
N SER A 365 -3.43 -6.98 -46.72
CA SER A 365 -3.94 -7.89 -47.74
C SER A 365 -4.75 -9.02 -47.11
N GLY A 366 -5.93 -9.30 -47.67
CA GLY A 366 -6.87 -10.30 -47.19
C GLY A 366 -7.64 -9.91 -45.91
N LYS A 367 -7.34 -8.77 -45.29
CA LYS A 367 -8.00 -8.28 -44.06
C LYS A 367 -8.61 -6.88 -44.21
N GLY A 368 -8.17 -6.11 -45.21
CA GLY A 368 -8.64 -4.75 -45.46
C GLY A 368 -8.08 -3.74 -44.46
N ILE A 369 -8.88 -2.75 -44.10
CA ILE A 369 -8.49 -1.70 -43.16
C ILE A 369 -8.45 -2.25 -41.73
N ASP A 370 -7.40 -1.92 -40.98
CA ASP A 370 -7.25 -2.21 -39.56
C ASP A 370 -6.95 -0.92 -38.80
N ILE A 371 -7.93 -0.39 -38.05
CA ILE A 371 -7.82 0.87 -37.33
C ILE A 371 -7.40 0.59 -35.90
N THR A 372 -6.36 1.25 -35.44
CA THR A 372 -5.93 1.21 -34.05
C THR A 372 -6.30 2.52 -33.37
N LEU A 373 -7.07 2.46 -32.28
CA LEU A 373 -7.38 3.65 -31.50
C LEU A 373 -6.11 4.29 -30.92
N SER A 374 -6.11 5.62 -30.81
CA SER A 374 -5.03 6.32 -30.13
C SER A 374 -5.15 6.08 -28.63
N THR A 375 -4.03 6.11 -27.92
CA THR A 375 -3.99 5.92 -26.46
C THR A 375 -4.88 6.94 -25.73
N ALA A 376 -4.89 8.20 -26.18
CA ALA A 376 -5.79 9.22 -25.66
C ALA A 376 -7.27 8.84 -25.81
N ALA A 377 -7.67 8.29 -26.96
CA ALA A 377 -9.04 7.81 -27.16
C ALA A 377 -9.37 6.59 -26.28
N VAL A 378 -8.43 5.66 -26.12
CA VAL A 378 -8.56 4.53 -25.18
C VAL A 378 -8.75 5.07 -23.75
N SER A 379 -7.95 6.05 -23.33
CA SER A 379 -8.07 6.65 -22.00
C SER A 379 -9.46 7.25 -21.77
N VAL A 380 -9.96 8.04 -22.72
CA VAL A 380 -11.29 8.68 -22.67
C VAL A 380 -12.42 7.64 -22.69
N SER A 381 -12.33 6.60 -23.53
CA SER A 381 -13.34 5.53 -23.58
C SER A 381 -13.53 4.83 -22.23
N GLN A 382 -12.45 4.78 -21.44
CA GLN A 382 -12.46 4.12 -20.15
C GLN A 382 -12.83 5.09 -19.00
N ARG A 383 -12.78 6.43 -19.20
CA ARG A 383 -12.88 7.48 -18.14
C ARG A 383 -14.16 7.43 -17.32
N SER A 384 -15.24 6.91 -17.88
CA SER A 384 -16.55 6.86 -17.24
C SER A 384 -16.57 5.94 -16.01
N ARG A 385 -15.67 4.94 -15.90
CA ARG A 385 -15.79 3.83 -14.94
C ARG A 385 -14.96 4.07 -13.67
N ARG A 386 -15.62 4.35 -12.52
CA ARG A 386 -14.96 4.51 -11.21
C ARG A 386 -14.70 3.14 -10.56
N VAL A 387 -13.46 2.91 -10.11
CA VAL A 387 -13.02 1.66 -9.46
C VAL A 387 -13.16 1.78 -7.94
N THR A 388 -13.83 0.82 -7.30
CA THR A 388 -13.80 0.66 -5.84
C THR A 388 -12.57 -0.16 -5.46
N ARG A 389 -11.68 0.40 -4.62
CA ARG A 389 -10.46 -0.29 -4.16
C ARG A 389 -10.82 -1.27 -3.04
N HIS A 390 -10.60 -2.55 -3.26
CA HIS A 390 -10.71 -3.63 -2.26
C HIS A 390 -9.34 -4.26 -2.03
N ASP A 391 -9.18 -5.03 -0.94
CA ASP A 391 -7.95 -5.77 -0.69
C ASP A 391 -7.74 -6.85 -1.77
N ALA A 392 -6.56 -6.84 -2.38
CA ALA A 392 -6.18 -7.76 -3.45
C ALA A 392 -5.60 -9.08 -2.95
N GLY A 393 -5.10 -9.10 -1.71
CA GLY A 393 -4.48 -10.25 -1.07
C GLY A 393 -2.99 -10.04 -0.75
N ARG A 394 -2.30 -11.14 -0.45
CA ARG A 394 -0.89 -11.21 -0.03
C ARG A 394 0.09 -11.03 -1.19
N PHE A 395 1.30 -10.54 -0.95
CA PHE A 395 2.30 -10.37 -2.01
C PHE A 395 2.78 -11.72 -2.56
N GLY A 396 2.97 -12.72 -1.70
CA GLY A 396 3.55 -14.03 -2.05
C GLY A 396 4.91 -14.33 -1.43
N LEU A 397 5.46 -13.35 -0.71
CA LEU A 397 6.75 -13.42 -0.08
C LEU A 397 6.57 -12.91 1.35
N GLU A 398 6.44 -13.84 2.31
CA GLU A 398 6.08 -13.52 3.69
C GLU A 398 7.04 -12.52 4.34
N SER A 399 8.34 -12.67 4.07
CA SER A 399 9.37 -11.74 4.54
C SER A 399 9.16 -10.32 4.01
N LEU A 400 8.79 -10.15 2.74
CA LEU A 400 8.46 -8.83 2.18
C LEU A 400 7.10 -8.29 2.69
N GLU A 401 6.14 -9.16 2.99
CA GLU A 401 4.86 -8.76 3.59
C GLU A 401 5.06 -8.17 4.98
N LYS A 402 5.99 -8.71 5.77
CA LYS A 402 6.39 -8.14 7.07
C LYS A 402 6.96 -6.72 6.89
N VAL A 403 7.71 -6.47 5.81
CA VAL A 403 8.23 -5.15 5.46
C VAL A 403 7.10 -4.19 5.02
N LEU A 404 6.14 -4.69 4.24
CA LEU A 404 5.00 -3.91 3.71
C LEU A 404 3.79 -3.82 4.66
N ARG A 405 3.84 -4.45 5.84
CA ARG A 405 2.92 -4.41 7.02
C ARG A 405 1.41 -4.43 6.77
N THR A 406 0.96 -4.59 5.52
CA THR A 406 -0.42 -4.46 5.04
C THR A 406 -0.57 -5.21 3.70
N ASN A 407 -1.81 -5.55 3.35
CA ASN A 407 -2.11 -6.24 2.10
C ASN A 407 -2.12 -5.28 0.90
N LEU A 408 -1.82 -5.83 -0.27
CA LEU A 408 -1.94 -5.12 -1.54
C LEU A 408 -3.42 -4.81 -1.83
N LYS A 409 -3.71 -3.69 -2.49
CA LYS A 409 -5.07 -3.35 -2.92
C LYS A 409 -5.25 -3.51 -4.42
N ILE A 410 -6.48 -3.79 -4.81
CA ILE A 410 -6.88 -3.92 -6.21
C ILE A 410 -6.60 -2.60 -6.93
N GLY A 411 -5.88 -2.69 -8.05
CA GLY A 411 -5.46 -1.53 -8.83
C GLY A 411 -4.17 -0.87 -8.33
N ASP A 412 -3.53 -1.36 -7.26
CA ASP A 412 -2.25 -0.82 -6.83
C ASP A 412 -1.16 -1.09 -7.88
N ILE A 413 -0.32 -0.08 -8.10
CA ILE A 413 0.89 -0.16 -8.93
C ILE A 413 2.12 -0.17 -8.02
N LEU A 414 2.84 -1.29 -8.01
CA LEU A 414 4.11 -1.49 -7.32
C LEU A 414 5.25 -1.32 -8.31
N LEU A 415 6.06 -0.28 -8.12
CA LEU A 415 7.25 -0.01 -8.91
C LEU A 415 8.49 -0.51 -8.17
N VAL A 416 9.26 -1.38 -8.81
CA VAL A 416 10.54 -1.88 -8.30
C VAL A 416 11.68 -1.46 -9.22
N ARG A 417 12.58 -0.62 -8.70
CA ARG A 417 13.70 -0.05 -9.45
C ARG A 417 15.03 -0.58 -8.92
N GLY A 418 16.04 -0.65 -9.77
CA GLY A 418 17.40 -0.96 -9.34
C GLY A 418 18.35 -1.34 -10.48
N PRO A 419 19.66 -1.42 -10.22
CA PRO A 419 20.67 -1.85 -11.20
C PRO A 419 20.39 -3.24 -11.80
N VAL A 420 21.03 -3.57 -12.92
CA VAL A 420 20.97 -4.94 -13.48
C VAL A 420 21.51 -5.93 -12.43
N GLY A 421 20.92 -7.13 -12.34
CA GLY A 421 21.36 -8.16 -11.38
C GLY A 421 20.63 -8.15 -10.02
N THR A 422 19.88 -7.09 -9.66
CA THR A 422 19.20 -6.99 -8.35
C THR A 422 17.91 -7.81 -8.19
N LEU A 423 17.74 -8.91 -8.94
CA LEU A 423 16.60 -9.84 -8.80
C LEU A 423 15.18 -9.24 -8.99
N LYS A 424 15.05 -8.06 -9.62
CA LYS A 424 13.74 -7.40 -9.87
C LYS A 424 12.72 -8.32 -10.53
N THR A 425 13.13 -9.02 -11.59
CA THR A 425 12.27 -9.92 -12.36
C THR A 425 11.86 -11.14 -11.52
N GLN A 426 12.78 -11.69 -10.73
CA GLN A 426 12.52 -12.78 -9.81
C GLN A 426 11.51 -12.38 -8.73
N LEU A 427 11.63 -11.18 -8.17
CA LEU A 427 10.65 -10.64 -7.22
C LEU A 427 9.27 -10.45 -7.88
N GLY A 428 9.24 -10.02 -9.14
CA GLY A 428 8.01 -9.94 -9.94
C GLY A 428 7.38 -11.31 -10.21
N ILE A 429 8.18 -12.34 -10.46
CA ILE A 429 7.70 -13.72 -10.61
C ILE A 429 7.12 -14.23 -9.29
N ALA A 430 7.80 -13.99 -8.15
CA ALA A 430 7.28 -14.32 -6.83
C ALA A 430 5.90 -13.65 -6.58
N PHE A 431 5.76 -12.38 -6.98
CA PHE A 431 4.50 -11.64 -6.90
C PHE A 431 3.35 -12.29 -7.72
N LEU A 432 3.64 -12.84 -8.90
CA LEU A 432 2.62 -13.48 -9.73
C LEU A 432 2.12 -14.79 -9.11
N PHE A 433 3.01 -15.60 -8.57
CA PHE A 433 2.65 -16.90 -7.98
C PHE A 433 2.12 -16.79 -6.55
N GLY A 434 2.37 -15.68 -5.87
CA GLY A 434 2.05 -15.40 -4.47
C GLY A 434 0.60 -15.39 -4.00
N ALA A 435 -0.38 -15.43 -4.90
CA ALA A 435 -1.78 -15.31 -4.51
C ALA A 435 -2.43 -16.67 -4.23
N ARG A 436 -2.48 -17.08 -2.95
CA ARG A 436 -3.52 -17.99 -2.47
C ARG A 436 -4.18 -17.47 -1.18
N HIS A 437 -5.48 -17.75 -1.10
CA HIS A 437 -6.47 -17.44 -0.06
C HIS A 437 -6.94 -15.98 0.07
N ARG A 438 -8.00 -15.67 -0.69
CA ARG A 438 -8.90 -14.52 -0.48
C ARG A 438 -10.07 -14.79 0.46
N PHE A 439 -10.24 -16.00 0.99
CA PHE A 439 -11.38 -16.30 1.83
C PHE A 439 -10.95 -17.17 3.01
N THR A 440 -11.19 -16.66 4.21
CA THR A 440 -11.39 -17.52 5.37
C THR A 440 -12.43 -18.59 5.00
N PRO A 441 -12.32 -19.83 5.49
CA PRO A 441 -13.20 -20.95 5.10
C PRO A 441 -14.71 -20.74 5.32
N LYS A 442 -15.12 -19.62 5.91
CA LYS A 442 -16.50 -19.33 6.31
C LYS A 442 -17.38 -18.68 5.23
N GLU A 443 -16.80 -18.15 4.14
CA GLU A 443 -17.58 -17.68 3.00
C GLU A 443 -17.14 -18.39 1.71
N LYS A 444 -17.85 -19.49 1.39
CA LYS A 444 -17.80 -20.13 0.07
C LYS A 444 -18.29 -19.16 -1.00
N SER A 445 -17.41 -18.28 -1.49
CA SER A 445 -17.59 -17.66 -2.79
C SER A 445 -17.23 -18.68 -3.87
N PRO A 446 -17.96 -18.73 -5.00
CA PRO A 446 -17.82 -19.79 -5.98
C PRO A 446 -16.50 -19.65 -6.75
N ASP A 447 -15.90 -20.78 -7.12
CA ASP A 447 -14.58 -20.95 -7.74
C ASP A 447 -14.31 -20.01 -8.93
N ILE A 448 -13.69 -18.86 -8.69
CA ILE A 448 -13.07 -18.03 -9.73
C ILE A 448 -11.62 -18.46 -9.87
N ASN A 449 -11.28 -19.04 -11.02
CA ASN A 449 -9.90 -19.38 -11.35
C ASN A 449 -9.09 -18.10 -11.60
N LEU A 450 -8.28 -17.73 -10.61
CA LEU A 450 -7.40 -16.57 -10.69
C LEU A 450 -6.12 -16.89 -11.45
N ALA A 451 -5.65 -15.97 -12.29
CA ALA A 451 -4.45 -16.10 -13.11
C ALA A 451 -3.54 -14.88 -13.01
N GLY A 452 -2.26 -15.09 -13.27
CA GLY A 452 -1.28 -14.01 -13.46
C GLY A 452 -1.08 -13.70 -14.93
N MET A 453 -0.56 -12.53 -15.25
CA MET A 453 -0.11 -12.19 -16.60
C MET A 453 1.27 -11.54 -16.57
N VAL A 454 2.13 -11.89 -17.51
CA VAL A 454 3.42 -11.23 -17.75
C VAL A 454 3.38 -10.50 -19.08
N ILE A 455 3.78 -9.24 -19.07
CA ILE A 455 4.01 -8.44 -20.27
C ILE A 455 5.51 -8.15 -20.34
N SER A 456 6.19 -8.76 -21.31
CA SER A 456 7.64 -8.66 -21.44
C SER A 456 8.08 -8.82 -22.90
N ASN A 457 9.18 -8.17 -23.27
CA ASN A 457 9.90 -8.41 -24.52
C ASN A 457 10.99 -9.51 -24.38
N ARG A 458 11.31 -9.92 -23.14
CA ARG A 458 12.41 -10.83 -22.79
C ARG A 458 11.94 -12.19 -22.27
N LEU A 459 10.92 -12.21 -21.42
CA LEU A 459 10.47 -13.42 -20.74
C LEU A 459 9.57 -14.26 -21.65
N THR A 460 10.05 -15.45 -22.01
CA THR A 460 9.23 -16.51 -22.59
C THR A 460 8.57 -17.34 -21.48
N HIS A 461 7.54 -18.12 -21.84
CA HIS A 461 6.90 -19.05 -20.91
C HIS A 461 7.92 -20.03 -20.29
N ASP A 462 8.83 -20.58 -21.10
CA ASP A 462 9.84 -21.53 -20.61
C ASP A 462 10.84 -20.89 -19.64
N ALA A 463 11.32 -19.68 -19.96
CA ALA A 463 12.21 -18.92 -19.08
C ALA A 463 11.53 -18.54 -17.76
N LEU A 464 10.22 -18.33 -17.78
CA LEU A 464 9.42 -18.05 -16.58
C LEU A 464 9.30 -19.31 -15.71
N GLU A 465 9.03 -20.47 -16.29
CA GLU A 465 8.96 -21.74 -15.55
C GLU A 465 10.32 -22.18 -14.99
N GLU A 466 11.41 -21.94 -15.72
CA GLU A 466 12.77 -22.17 -15.22
C GLU A 466 13.06 -21.30 -13.98
N LYS A 467 12.78 -20.00 -14.07
CA LYS A 467 12.91 -19.07 -12.93
C LYS A 467 11.95 -19.39 -11.79
N ARG A 468 10.77 -19.96 -12.08
CA ARG A 468 9.83 -20.42 -11.04
C ARG A 468 10.44 -21.56 -10.24
N ARG A 469 11.03 -22.56 -10.91
CA ARG A 469 11.66 -23.72 -10.25
C ARG A 469 12.83 -23.32 -9.37
N SER A 470 13.61 -22.31 -9.75
CA SER A 470 14.72 -21.83 -8.91
C SER A 470 14.28 -20.98 -7.71
N LEU A 471 13.06 -20.43 -7.73
CA LEU A 471 12.54 -19.59 -6.65
C LEU A 471 11.70 -20.33 -5.60
N PHE A 472 11.06 -21.44 -5.99
CA PHE A 472 10.14 -22.19 -5.13
C PHE A 472 10.61 -23.63 -4.91
N ARG A 473 10.61 -24.11 -3.65
CA ARG A 473 10.86 -25.52 -3.29
C ARG A 473 9.85 -26.47 -3.96
N GLU A 474 10.21 -27.73 -4.19
CA GLU A 474 9.31 -28.77 -4.75
C GLU A 474 7.98 -28.91 -4.01
N ARG A 475 7.96 -28.80 -2.66
CA ARG A 475 6.70 -28.78 -1.88
C ARG A 475 5.84 -27.53 -2.15
N ASN A 476 6.46 -26.35 -2.30
CA ASN A 476 5.76 -25.10 -2.61
C ASN A 476 5.37 -25.00 -4.10
N LEU A 477 6.04 -25.77 -4.98
CA LEU A 477 5.71 -25.87 -6.42
C LEU A 477 4.35 -26.54 -6.65
N GLN A 478 3.96 -27.51 -5.81
CA GLN A 478 2.61 -28.11 -5.85
C GLN A 478 1.53 -27.15 -5.33
N GLU A 479 1.87 -26.24 -4.41
CA GLU A 479 0.96 -25.20 -3.91
C GLU A 479 0.85 -23.99 -4.85
N SER A 480 1.76 -23.81 -5.80
CA SER A 480 1.81 -22.67 -6.73
C SER A 480 1.30 -22.98 -8.16
N GLN A 481 0.23 -23.78 -8.29
CA GLN A 481 -0.40 -24.17 -9.57
C GLN A 481 -1.18 -23.04 -10.29
N ARG A 482 -0.82 -21.78 -10.07
CA ARG A 482 -1.53 -20.65 -10.70
C ARG A 482 -1.16 -20.55 -12.18
N ARG A 483 -2.16 -20.46 -13.06
CA ARG A 483 -1.93 -20.26 -14.51
C ARG A 483 -1.37 -18.85 -14.76
N ILE A 484 -0.35 -18.76 -15.61
CA ILE A 484 0.24 -17.50 -16.05
C ILE A 484 0.08 -17.34 -17.57
N PHE A 485 -0.46 -16.20 -17.98
CA PHE A 485 -0.57 -15.81 -19.38
C PHE A 485 0.63 -14.92 -19.76
N THR A 486 1.21 -15.12 -20.94
CA THR A 486 2.35 -14.33 -21.42
C THR A 486 1.94 -13.48 -22.61
N CYS A 487 1.97 -12.16 -22.46
CA CYS A 487 1.83 -11.19 -23.53
C CYS A 487 3.23 -10.77 -24.00
N LYS A 488 3.70 -11.35 -25.11
CA LYS A 488 5.01 -11.02 -25.68
C LYS A 488 4.93 -9.68 -26.40
N ILE A 489 5.78 -8.73 -26.04
CA ILE A 489 5.90 -7.48 -26.79
C ILE A 489 6.57 -7.78 -28.13
N PRO A 490 5.90 -7.53 -29.27
CA PRO A 490 6.48 -7.78 -30.58
C PRO A 490 7.66 -6.85 -30.86
N LYS A 491 8.56 -7.24 -31.76
CA LYS A 491 9.67 -6.38 -32.19
C LYS A 491 9.30 -5.68 -33.50
N GLY A 492 9.69 -4.42 -33.65
CA GLY A 492 9.52 -3.65 -34.89
C GLY A 492 8.62 -2.43 -34.74
N PHE A 493 7.95 -2.04 -35.82
CA PHE A 493 7.19 -0.80 -35.90
C PHE A 493 5.74 -0.96 -35.37
N TYR A 494 5.60 -1.33 -34.09
CA TYR A 494 4.31 -1.45 -33.42
C TYR A 494 3.92 -0.16 -32.70
N THR A 495 2.73 0.35 -33.01
CA THR A 495 2.18 1.54 -32.37
C THR A 495 1.72 1.25 -30.94
N ALA A 496 1.71 2.28 -30.09
CA ALA A 496 1.20 2.17 -28.72
C ALA A 496 -0.21 1.57 -28.63
N GLY A 497 -1.12 1.96 -29.54
CA GLY A 497 -2.47 1.40 -29.58
C GLY A 497 -2.50 -0.08 -29.99
N GLN A 498 -1.60 -0.53 -30.87
CA GLN A 498 -1.50 -1.95 -31.25
C GLN A 498 -1.03 -2.78 -30.05
N LEU A 499 -0.06 -2.28 -29.29
CA LEU A 499 0.37 -2.93 -28.05
C LEU A 499 -0.77 -3.03 -27.03
N LEU A 500 -1.56 -1.96 -26.84
CA LEU A 500 -2.75 -2.02 -25.98
C LEU A 500 -3.75 -3.08 -26.44
N ARG A 501 -3.93 -3.24 -27.76
CA ARG A 501 -4.78 -4.29 -28.32
C ARG A 501 -4.24 -5.69 -28.06
N GLU A 502 -2.93 -5.93 -28.21
CA GLU A 502 -2.36 -7.24 -27.91
C GLU A 502 -2.52 -7.62 -26.44
N ILE A 503 -2.33 -6.64 -25.54
CA ILE A 503 -2.60 -6.82 -24.11
C ILE A 503 -4.09 -7.13 -23.89
N GLU A 504 -4.99 -6.40 -24.56
CA GLU A 504 -6.44 -6.65 -24.51
C GLU A 504 -6.79 -8.07 -24.95
N ASN A 505 -6.26 -8.52 -26.09
CA ASN A 505 -6.48 -9.86 -26.62
C ASN A 505 -6.06 -10.93 -25.59
N THR A 506 -4.90 -10.74 -24.95
CA THR A 506 -4.43 -11.66 -23.90
C THR A 506 -5.41 -11.73 -22.70
N PHE A 507 -6.02 -10.61 -22.31
CA PHE A 507 -7.08 -10.62 -21.28
C PHE A 507 -8.34 -11.36 -21.76
N GLN A 508 -8.71 -11.22 -23.03
CA GLN A 508 -9.88 -11.89 -23.61
C GLN A 508 -9.65 -13.40 -23.73
N ASP A 509 -8.47 -13.81 -24.15
CA ASP A 509 -8.07 -15.23 -24.23
C ASP A 509 -8.13 -15.89 -22.86
N ALA A 510 -7.57 -15.23 -21.83
CA ALA A 510 -7.69 -15.72 -20.44
C ALA A 510 -9.14 -15.86 -19.99
N ALA A 511 -10.00 -14.88 -20.32
CA ALA A 511 -11.42 -14.92 -19.98
C ALA A 511 -12.16 -16.04 -20.72
N ALA A 512 -11.83 -16.28 -21.99
CA ALA A 512 -12.39 -17.35 -22.82
C ALA A 512 -12.03 -18.74 -22.26
N GLU A 513 -10.80 -18.91 -21.77
CA GLU A 513 -10.33 -20.12 -21.10
C GLU A 513 -10.84 -20.30 -19.66
N GLY A 514 -11.61 -19.33 -19.16
CA GLY A 514 -12.23 -19.44 -17.85
C GLY A 514 -11.47 -18.76 -16.71
N PHE A 515 -10.37 -18.08 -16.97
CA PHE A 515 -9.54 -17.43 -15.95
C PHE A 515 -9.85 -15.93 -15.82
N GLN A 516 -9.67 -15.40 -14.60
CA GLN A 516 -9.65 -13.96 -14.35
C GLN A 516 -8.23 -13.55 -13.96
N ILE A 517 -7.62 -12.65 -14.73
CA ILE A 517 -6.32 -12.08 -14.38
C ILE A 517 -6.52 -11.05 -13.27
N ASP A 518 -5.80 -11.21 -12.16
CA ASP A 518 -5.80 -10.30 -11.01
C ASP A 518 -4.40 -9.72 -10.71
N ARG A 519 -3.35 -10.25 -11.36
CA ARG A 519 -1.98 -9.74 -11.25
C ARG A 519 -1.30 -9.61 -12.58
N VAL A 520 -0.58 -8.52 -12.76
CA VAL A 520 0.20 -8.25 -13.96
C VAL A 520 1.62 -7.88 -13.58
N LEU A 521 2.60 -8.54 -14.19
CA LEU A 521 4.00 -8.15 -14.18
C LEU A 521 4.31 -7.42 -15.49
N LEU A 522 4.64 -6.14 -15.42
CA LEU A 522 5.28 -5.41 -16.52
C LEU A 522 6.78 -5.46 -16.33
N ASP A 523 7.44 -6.20 -17.21
CA ASP A 523 8.89 -6.34 -17.15
C ASP A 523 9.56 -5.27 -18.01
N ASN A 524 10.18 -4.31 -17.32
CA ASN A 524 11.03 -3.25 -17.85
C ASN A 524 10.45 -2.47 -19.05
N PRO A 525 9.30 -1.79 -18.88
CA PRO A 525 8.64 -1.06 -19.97
C PRO A 525 9.49 0.09 -20.54
N SER A 526 10.45 0.61 -19.77
CA SER A 526 11.40 1.62 -20.22
C SER A 526 12.29 1.15 -21.39
N GLU A 527 12.44 -0.15 -21.62
CA GLU A 527 13.17 -0.72 -22.77
C GLU A 527 12.26 -1.07 -23.94
N TRP A 528 10.94 -0.90 -23.79
CA TRP A 528 10.02 -1.20 -24.89
C TRP A 528 10.19 -0.22 -26.04
N THR A 529 10.70 1.00 -25.79
CA THR A 529 11.06 1.96 -26.85
C THR A 529 12.12 1.39 -27.79
N ASP A 530 13.05 0.58 -27.27
CA ASP A 530 14.10 -0.05 -28.09
C ASP A 530 13.53 -1.15 -29.00
N SER A 531 12.50 -1.86 -28.51
CA SER A 531 11.84 -2.95 -29.26
C SER A 531 10.72 -2.45 -30.19
N CYS A 532 10.04 -1.37 -29.78
CA CYS A 532 8.89 -0.73 -30.42
C CYS A 532 9.08 0.80 -30.47
N PRO A 533 9.88 1.33 -31.41
CA PRO A 533 10.23 2.76 -31.45
C PRO A 533 9.01 3.69 -31.58
N LEU A 534 7.93 3.22 -32.22
CA LEU A 534 6.71 4.02 -32.41
C LEU A 534 6.00 4.40 -31.10
N THR A 535 6.34 3.74 -29.98
CA THR A 535 5.75 4.04 -28.67
C THR A 535 6.28 5.33 -28.06
N GLU A 536 7.49 5.75 -28.43
CA GLU A 536 8.10 7.00 -27.95
C GLU A 536 7.35 8.24 -28.45
N HIS A 537 6.78 8.16 -29.66
CA HIS A 537 6.01 9.24 -30.27
C HIS A 537 4.59 9.39 -29.71
N ASP A 538 4.18 8.55 -28.76
CA ASP A 538 2.88 8.64 -28.09
C ASP A 538 3.08 8.86 -26.57
N PRO A 539 3.22 10.12 -26.12
CA PRO A 539 3.51 10.41 -24.73
C PRO A 539 2.38 10.03 -23.76
N ALA A 540 1.16 9.84 -24.27
CA ALA A 540 0.02 9.41 -23.47
C ALA A 540 0.03 7.90 -23.20
N PHE A 541 0.89 7.13 -23.87
CA PHE A 541 0.90 5.67 -23.77
C PHE A 541 1.17 5.14 -22.36
N PRO A 542 2.25 5.54 -21.65
CA PRO A 542 2.55 4.98 -20.32
C PRO A 542 1.42 5.26 -19.32
N GLN A 543 0.90 6.49 -19.32
CA GLN A 543 -0.18 6.91 -18.44
C GLN A 543 -1.49 6.18 -18.78
N THR A 544 -1.77 5.97 -20.07
CA THR A 544 -2.95 5.22 -20.50
C THR A 544 -2.86 3.76 -20.08
N LEU A 545 -1.70 3.11 -20.25
CA LEU A 545 -1.52 1.71 -19.87
C LEU A 545 -1.66 1.52 -18.35
N LEU A 546 -0.93 2.31 -17.56
CA LEU A 546 -0.87 2.16 -16.11
C LEU A 546 -2.07 2.79 -15.41
N GLY A 547 -2.21 4.11 -15.53
CA GLY A 547 -3.18 4.92 -14.80
C GLY A 547 -4.63 4.66 -15.20
N THR A 548 -4.85 4.20 -16.45
CA THR A 548 -6.19 3.99 -17.00
C THR A 548 -6.50 2.51 -17.25
N PHE A 549 -5.72 1.82 -18.08
CA PHE A 549 -6.07 0.51 -18.63
C PHE A 549 -5.95 -0.62 -17.61
N LEU A 550 -4.80 -0.74 -16.93
CA LEU A 550 -4.57 -1.80 -15.94
C LEU A 550 -5.31 -1.52 -14.63
N ARG A 551 -5.22 -0.30 -14.09
CA ARG A 551 -5.96 0.08 -12.87
C ARG A 551 -7.46 -0.21 -12.97
N ARG A 552 -8.09 0.03 -14.14
CA ARG A 552 -9.53 -0.23 -14.35
C ARG A 552 -9.91 -1.69 -14.50
N ARG A 553 -8.95 -2.56 -14.82
CA ARG A 553 -9.16 -4.02 -14.83
C ARG A 553 -9.11 -4.64 -13.45
N ASN A 554 -8.94 -3.84 -12.40
CA ASN A 554 -8.87 -4.34 -11.03
C ASN A 554 -7.73 -5.36 -10.85
N VAL A 555 -6.61 -5.14 -11.54
CA VAL A 555 -5.39 -5.95 -11.39
C VAL A 555 -4.37 -5.22 -10.54
N VAL A 556 -3.65 -5.97 -9.71
CA VAL A 556 -2.45 -5.44 -9.05
C VAL A 556 -1.31 -5.51 -10.05
N THR A 557 -0.61 -4.40 -10.23
CA THR A 557 0.41 -4.27 -11.26
C THR A 557 1.77 -4.15 -10.60
N PHE A 558 2.68 -5.07 -10.90
CA PHE A 558 4.08 -5.00 -10.51
C PHE A 558 4.91 -4.60 -11.72
N VAL A 559 5.67 -3.52 -11.60
CA VAL A 559 6.48 -2.98 -12.69
C VAL A 559 7.94 -2.99 -12.29
N THR A 560 8.78 -3.64 -13.10
CA THR A 560 10.24 -3.57 -12.96
C THR A 560 10.77 -2.42 -13.81
N ASP A 561 11.76 -1.68 -13.30
CA ASP A 561 12.40 -0.61 -14.06
C ASP A 561 13.90 -0.53 -13.74
N ARG A 562 14.70 -0.01 -14.69
CA ARG A 562 16.12 0.28 -14.48
C ARG A 562 16.30 1.65 -13.84
N MET A 563 17.27 1.74 -12.94
CA MET A 563 17.67 3.02 -12.37
C MET A 563 18.67 3.68 -13.34
N LEU A 564 18.15 4.43 -14.33
CA LEU A 564 18.95 5.20 -15.29
C LEU A 564 19.29 6.59 -14.74
N THR A 565 20.42 7.15 -15.18
CA THR A 565 20.89 8.50 -14.80
C THR A 565 20.11 9.63 -15.48
N SER A 566 19.55 9.38 -16.67
CA SER A 566 18.58 10.25 -17.33
C SER A 566 17.16 9.68 -17.20
N GLU A 567 16.21 10.49 -16.76
CA GLU A 567 14.82 10.04 -16.60
C GLU A 567 14.11 9.99 -17.96
N SER A 568 13.87 8.78 -18.47
CA SER A 568 12.97 8.57 -19.62
C SER A 568 11.53 8.99 -19.29
N LEU A 569 10.71 9.23 -20.31
CA LEU A 569 9.27 9.52 -20.12
C LEU A 569 8.59 8.40 -19.32
N TRP A 570 8.93 7.13 -19.60
CA TRP A 570 8.47 5.98 -18.83
C TRP A 570 8.86 6.09 -17.36
N SER A 571 10.14 6.34 -17.06
CA SER A 571 10.62 6.45 -15.67
C SER A 571 9.89 7.55 -14.90
N ARG A 572 9.62 8.71 -15.52
CA ARG A 572 8.85 9.80 -14.90
C ARG A 572 7.40 9.39 -14.61
N ILE A 573 6.70 8.87 -15.60
CA ILE A 573 5.29 8.46 -15.43
C ILE A 573 5.17 7.30 -14.43
N LEU A 574 6.11 6.36 -14.43
CA LEU A 574 6.17 5.29 -13.44
C LEU A 574 6.29 5.82 -12.01
N LEU A 575 7.13 6.84 -11.79
CA LEU A 575 7.28 7.45 -10.47
C LEU A 575 6.03 8.20 -10.01
N GLU A 576 5.32 8.84 -10.94
CA GLU A 576 4.06 9.56 -10.68
C GLU A 576 2.91 8.59 -10.37
N GLU A 577 2.74 7.55 -11.19
CA GLU A 577 1.64 6.59 -11.13
C GLU A 577 1.89 5.44 -10.12
N ALA A 578 3.08 5.30 -9.53
CA ALA A 578 3.32 4.26 -8.53
C ALA A 578 2.60 4.56 -7.19
N ASP A 579 1.82 3.59 -6.71
CA ASP A 579 1.26 3.61 -5.36
C ASP A 579 2.28 3.15 -4.33
N ALA A 580 3.17 2.23 -4.71
CA ALA A 580 4.29 1.77 -3.89
C ALA A 580 5.59 1.77 -4.71
N ARG A 581 6.69 2.23 -4.10
CA ARG A 581 8.03 2.25 -4.70
C ARG A 581 9.02 1.50 -3.83
N ILE A 582 9.69 0.52 -4.41
CA ILE A 582 10.76 -0.27 -3.82
C ILE A 582 12.03 -0.03 -4.64
N ASP A 583 13.07 0.47 -4.00
CA ASP A 583 14.39 0.62 -4.61
C ASP A 583 15.26 -0.56 -4.19
N LEU A 584 15.94 -1.17 -5.16
CA LEU A 584 16.93 -2.21 -4.97
C LEU A 584 18.32 -1.66 -5.30
N GLY A 585 19.29 -1.92 -4.45
CA GLY A 585 20.69 -1.53 -4.63
C GLY A 585 21.63 -2.73 -4.57
N LEU A 586 22.88 -2.52 -4.96
CA LEU A 586 23.99 -3.45 -4.73
C LEU A 586 24.94 -2.80 -3.73
N VAL A 587 25.36 -3.57 -2.73
CA VAL A 587 26.31 -3.15 -1.70
C VAL A 587 27.29 -4.27 -1.47
N GLU A 588 28.57 -3.97 -1.56
CA GLU A 588 29.63 -4.92 -1.21
C GLU A 588 29.84 -4.92 0.30
N LEU A 589 29.72 -6.08 0.94
CA LEU A 589 30.02 -6.29 2.35
C LEU A 589 31.00 -7.44 2.45
N HIS A 590 32.17 -7.20 3.06
CA HIS A 590 33.20 -8.23 3.29
C HIS A 590 33.59 -9.01 2.02
N GLY A 591 33.63 -8.33 0.86
CA GLY A 591 33.99 -8.95 -0.43
C GLY A 591 32.87 -9.73 -1.10
N ALA A 592 31.65 -9.70 -0.56
CA ALA A 592 30.45 -10.29 -1.15
C ALA A 592 29.45 -9.20 -1.56
N GLU A 593 28.85 -9.32 -2.75
CA GLU A 593 27.78 -8.42 -3.17
C GLU A 593 26.44 -8.84 -2.55
N HIS A 594 25.81 -7.91 -1.84
CA HIS A 594 24.49 -8.06 -1.27
C HIS A 594 23.49 -7.14 -1.98
N ILE A 595 22.29 -7.66 -2.24
CA ILE A 595 21.19 -6.86 -2.80
C ILE A 595 20.46 -6.21 -1.65
N THR A 596 20.40 -4.88 -1.65
CA THR A 596 19.62 -4.13 -0.65
C THR A 596 18.23 -3.83 -1.19
N LEU A 597 17.25 -3.73 -0.29
CA LEU A 597 15.85 -3.39 -0.57
C LEU A 597 15.41 -2.27 0.35
N LYS A 598 14.86 -1.20 -0.23
CA LYS A 598 14.32 -0.06 0.53
C LYS A 598 12.97 0.37 -0.03
N VAL A 599 11.94 0.32 0.81
CA VAL A 599 10.63 0.88 0.46
C VAL A 599 10.67 2.40 0.62
N ARG A 600 10.54 3.15 -0.48
CA ARG A 600 10.66 4.61 -0.50
C ARG A 600 9.34 5.32 -0.24
N LYS A 601 8.27 4.79 -0.82
CA LYS A 601 6.95 5.41 -0.84
C LYS A 601 5.91 4.31 -0.85
N THR A 602 4.85 4.51 -0.07
CA THR A 602 3.58 3.81 -0.22
C THR A 602 2.47 4.84 0.01
N GLN A 603 1.43 4.84 -0.82
CA GLN A 603 0.30 5.77 -0.65
C GLN A 603 -0.70 5.28 0.40
N SER A 604 -0.88 3.96 0.53
CA SER A 604 -1.99 3.39 1.32
C SER A 604 -1.60 2.20 2.21
N MET A 605 -0.32 1.82 2.19
CA MET A 605 0.26 0.73 2.97
C MET A 605 1.16 1.28 4.07
N LEU A 606 1.19 0.68 5.25
CA LEU A 606 2.23 0.96 6.24
C LEU A 606 3.52 0.27 5.79
N HIS A 607 4.69 0.88 5.87
CA HIS A 607 5.93 0.18 5.51
C HIS A 607 7.06 0.44 6.50
N SER A 608 8.01 -0.48 6.58
CA SER A 608 9.30 -0.22 7.23
C SER A 608 10.13 0.73 6.38
N ARG A 609 10.61 1.82 6.98
CA ARG A 609 11.54 2.77 6.35
C ARG A 609 13.00 2.29 6.40
N GLN A 610 13.25 1.16 7.05
CA GLN A 610 14.58 0.59 7.23
C GLN A 610 15.10 -0.01 5.92
N LEU A 611 16.42 -0.17 5.87
CA LEU A 611 17.10 -0.91 4.82
C LEU A 611 17.00 -2.41 5.12
N HIS A 612 16.78 -3.20 4.07
CA HIS A 612 16.70 -4.65 4.14
C HIS A 612 17.69 -5.28 3.16
N ILE A 613 18.07 -6.53 3.39
CA ILE A 613 18.87 -7.35 2.46
C ILE A 613 17.91 -8.35 1.80
N LEU A 614 17.93 -8.38 0.47
CA LEU A 614 17.27 -9.39 -0.33
C LEU A 614 18.31 -10.47 -0.68
N SER A 615 18.04 -11.71 -0.28
CA SER A 615 18.91 -12.84 -0.57
C SER A 615 18.13 -13.97 -1.23
N THR A 616 18.85 -14.81 -1.97
CA THR A 616 18.32 -16.06 -2.54
C THR A 616 19.25 -17.18 -2.14
N SER A 617 18.74 -18.18 -1.42
CA SER A 617 19.48 -19.41 -1.13
C SER A 617 18.80 -20.60 -1.82
N CYS A 618 19.60 -21.60 -2.18
CA CYS A 618 19.09 -22.83 -2.79
C CYS A 618 18.18 -23.61 -1.81
N GLU A 619 18.40 -23.43 -0.50
CA GLU A 619 17.67 -24.13 0.55
C GLU A 619 16.42 -23.38 1.02
N GLU A 620 16.48 -22.06 1.23
CA GLU A 620 15.40 -21.25 1.84
C GLU A 620 14.57 -20.45 0.82
N GLY A 621 15.00 -20.39 -0.45
CA GLY A 621 14.36 -19.59 -1.48
C GLY A 621 14.71 -18.11 -1.38
N MET A 622 13.80 -17.23 -1.82
CA MET A 622 13.98 -15.78 -1.70
C MET A 622 13.58 -15.29 -0.31
N GLU A 623 14.39 -14.45 0.32
CA GLU A 623 14.11 -13.91 1.65
C GLU A 623 14.54 -12.44 1.79
N VAL A 624 13.76 -11.66 2.54
CA VAL A 624 14.06 -10.28 2.94
C VAL A 624 14.38 -10.24 4.43
N ARG A 625 15.62 -9.86 4.76
CA ARG A 625 16.12 -9.73 6.16
C ARG A 625 16.41 -8.26 6.50
N GLU A 626 16.37 -7.88 7.77
CA GLU A 626 16.76 -6.53 8.20
C GLU A 626 18.27 -6.32 7.92
N ALA A 627 18.65 -5.14 7.41
CA ALA A 627 20.05 -4.80 7.25
C ALA A 627 20.61 -4.19 8.55
N TYR A 628 21.73 -4.72 9.04
CA TYR A 628 22.44 -4.22 10.24
C TYR A 628 23.47 -3.13 9.94
N PHE A 629 23.26 -2.41 8.83
CA PHE A 629 24.07 -1.26 8.41
C PHE A 629 23.19 -0.17 7.80
N ASP A 630 23.77 1.02 7.71
CA ASP A 630 23.26 2.17 6.98
C ASP A 630 24.03 2.38 5.68
N LEU A 631 23.43 3.12 4.75
CA LEU A 631 24.15 3.60 3.58
C LEU A 631 24.44 5.09 3.78
N GLY A 632 25.71 5.44 3.79
CA GLY A 632 26.18 6.82 3.78
C GLY A 632 25.71 7.58 2.53
N LYS A 633 25.95 8.89 2.50
CA LYS A 633 25.61 9.74 1.33
C LYS A 633 26.41 9.35 0.08
N ASP A 634 27.57 8.76 0.30
CA ASP A 634 28.48 8.15 -0.67
C ASP A 634 28.05 6.75 -1.12
N GLY A 635 27.00 6.18 -0.49
CA GLY A 635 26.54 4.82 -0.75
C GLY A 635 27.37 3.73 -0.07
N LEU A 636 28.35 4.12 0.77
CA LEU A 636 29.15 3.15 1.52
C LEU A 636 28.39 2.62 2.75
N PRO A 637 28.50 1.32 3.05
CA PRO A 637 27.88 0.74 4.23
C PRO A 637 28.55 1.25 5.50
N THR A 638 27.79 1.92 6.35
CA THR A 638 28.21 2.31 7.70
C THR A 638 27.58 1.39 8.74
N PRO A 639 28.34 0.76 9.64
CA PRO A 639 27.80 -0.12 10.68
C PRO A 639 26.75 0.61 11.53
N LEU A 640 25.66 -0.09 11.86
CA LEU A 640 24.60 0.45 12.67
C LEU A 640 25.13 0.79 14.08
N SER A 641 24.77 1.96 14.61
CA SER A 641 25.11 2.34 15.98
C SER A 641 24.25 1.58 16.98
N VAL A 642 24.87 1.05 18.04
CA VAL A 642 24.19 0.41 19.17
C VAL A 642 24.48 1.23 20.41
N ARG A 643 23.45 1.67 21.13
CA ARG A 643 23.60 2.38 22.40
C ARG A 643 22.95 1.58 23.52
N LEU A 644 23.80 1.17 24.47
CA LEU A 644 23.36 0.56 25.71
C LEU A 644 23.37 1.61 26.82
N LEU A 645 22.19 1.85 27.38
CA LEU A 645 21.96 2.78 28.47
C LEU A 645 21.78 1.95 29.74
N GLY A 646 22.87 1.77 30.49
CA GLY A 646 22.90 0.92 31.68
C GLY A 646 22.92 1.71 32.98
N HIS A 647 22.54 1.02 34.05
CA HIS A 647 22.63 1.55 35.41
C HIS A 647 23.99 1.21 36.04
N VAL A 648 24.62 2.20 36.66
CA VAL A 648 25.93 2.10 37.31
C VAL A 648 25.92 2.89 38.62
N GLU A 649 26.16 2.20 39.73
CA GLU A 649 26.41 2.75 41.07
C GLU A 649 27.84 2.47 41.54
N THR A 650 28.44 1.36 41.09
CA THR A 650 29.77 0.92 41.51
C THR A 650 30.75 0.82 40.33
N ALA A 651 32.06 0.85 40.63
CA ALA A 651 33.10 0.61 39.62
C ALA A 651 32.96 -0.78 38.99
N ALA A 652 32.64 -1.81 39.78
CA ALA A 652 32.39 -3.16 39.27
C ALA A 652 31.25 -3.20 38.23
N GLN A 653 30.14 -2.47 38.47
CA GLN A 653 29.05 -2.36 37.50
C GLN A 653 29.49 -1.64 36.23
N HIS A 654 30.28 -0.57 36.35
CA HIS A 654 30.81 0.12 35.19
C HIS A 654 31.68 -0.81 34.33
N ASP A 655 32.62 -1.50 34.96
CA ASP A 655 33.55 -2.39 34.27
C ASP A 655 32.84 -3.58 33.63
N TYR A 656 31.84 -4.15 34.32
CA TYR A 656 30.95 -5.16 33.74
C TYR A 656 30.30 -4.67 32.44
N TRP A 657 29.68 -3.48 32.47
CA TRP A 657 29.00 -2.94 31.28
C TRP A 657 29.96 -2.58 30.15
N GLN A 658 31.14 -2.03 30.47
CA GLN A 658 32.18 -1.76 29.48
C GLN A 658 32.66 -3.05 28.80
N ASN A 659 32.84 -4.13 29.56
CA ASN A 659 33.23 -5.44 29.03
C ASN A 659 32.14 -6.02 28.11
N LYS A 660 30.86 -5.90 28.48
CA LYS A 660 29.75 -6.34 27.62
C LYS A 660 29.66 -5.50 26.35
N ILE A 661 29.89 -4.19 26.41
CA ILE A 661 29.93 -3.34 25.21
C ILE A 661 31.16 -3.64 24.34
N ALA A 662 32.32 -3.95 24.92
CA ALA A 662 33.48 -4.42 24.15
C ALA A 662 33.17 -5.72 23.39
N THR A 663 32.43 -6.63 24.03
CA THR A 663 31.95 -7.88 23.39
C THR A 663 31.01 -7.55 22.22
N ILE A 664 30.02 -6.67 22.41
CA ILE A 664 29.12 -6.21 21.35
C ILE A 664 29.91 -5.50 20.23
N ARG A 665 30.95 -4.73 20.55
CA ARG A 665 31.83 -4.09 19.55
C ARG A 665 32.51 -5.09 18.64
N SER A 666 32.98 -6.20 19.23
CA SER A 666 33.68 -7.25 18.50
C SER A 666 32.74 -8.16 17.70
N ALA A 667 31.53 -8.42 18.21
CA ALA A 667 30.62 -9.42 17.65
C ALA A 667 29.57 -8.82 16.69
N VAL A 668 29.12 -7.58 16.94
CA VAL A 668 27.95 -6.99 16.29
C VAL A 668 28.31 -5.75 15.47
N THR A 669 28.87 -4.72 16.11
CA THR A 669 29.15 -3.44 15.44
C THR A 669 30.25 -2.64 16.15
N PRO A 670 31.27 -2.13 15.43
CA PRO A 670 32.30 -1.29 16.05
C PRO A 670 31.74 0.01 16.64
N ASN A 671 30.55 0.44 16.20
CA ASN A 671 29.85 1.64 16.65
C ASN A 671 28.91 1.36 17.83
N ALA A 672 29.28 0.44 18.73
CA ALA A 672 28.56 0.25 19.98
C ALA A 672 29.09 1.18 21.08
N ASP A 673 28.19 1.82 21.83
CA ASP A 673 28.53 2.77 22.89
C ASP A 673 27.76 2.45 24.19
N PHE A 674 28.43 2.72 25.31
CA PHE A 674 27.87 2.60 26.64
C PHE A 674 27.64 3.98 27.24
N GLN A 675 26.42 4.26 27.69
CA GLN A 675 26.11 5.48 28.41
C GLN A 675 25.51 5.15 29.77
N VAL A 676 26.09 5.75 30.81
CA VAL A 676 25.59 5.62 32.18
C VAL A 676 24.30 6.43 32.33
N LEU A 677 23.22 5.76 32.70
CA LEU A 677 21.97 6.42 33.07
C LEU A 677 22.12 7.04 34.47
N ASN A 678 22.33 8.36 34.51
CA ASN A 678 22.11 9.11 35.74
C ASN A 678 20.60 9.20 36.03
N ARG A 679 20.16 8.59 37.14
CA ARG A 679 18.74 8.45 37.56
C ARG A 679 17.93 9.77 37.57
N PHE A 680 18.59 10.93 37.61
CA PHE A 680 17.94 12.25 37.57
C PHE A 680 17.42 12.69 36.18
N ASN A 681 17.73 11.99 35.09
CA ASN A 681 17.44 12.45 33.72
C ASN A 681 16.66 11.48 32.84
N LEU A 682 15.93 10.55 33.46
CA LEU A 682 15.09 9.56 32.79
C LEU A 682 14.06 10.21 31.83
N GLY A 683 13.62 11.45 32.12
CA GLY A 683 12.67 12.19 31.28
C GLY A 683 13.33 12.74 30.03
N PHE A 684 14.60 13.11 30.17
CA PHE A 684 15.46 13.55 29.08
C PHE A 684 15.87 12.37 28.19
N SER A 685 16.20 11.22 28.77
CA SER A 685 16.61 10.01 28.04
C SER A 685 15.50 9.43 27.15
N LEU A 686 14.25 9.40 27.62
CA LEU A 686 13.10 8.94 26.82
C LEU A 686 12.66 9.95 25.75
N ASP A 687 12.87 11.25 25.96
CA ASP A 687 12.65 12.27 24.92
C ASP A 687 13.79 12.27 23.88
N PHE A 688 15.04 11.96 24.28
CA PHE A 688 16.18 11.71 23.38
C PHE A 688 15.94 10.46 22.50
N ALA A 689 15.34 9.41 23.07
CA ALA A 689 14.93 8.20 22.35
C ALA A 689 13.83 8.45 21.30
N LYS A 690 13.18 9.62 21.25
CA LYS A 690 12.23 9.93 20.16
C LYS A 690 12.90 10.48 18.91
N SER A 691 13.98 11.25 19.05
CA SER A 691 14.70 11.88 17.94
C SER A 691 15.82 11.00 17.38
N SER A 692 16.56 10.30 18.24
CA SER A 692 17.74 9.49 17.88
C SER A 692 17.44 8.01 17.57
N ALA A 693 16.43 7.41 18.21
CA ALA A 693 16.16 5.96 18.07
C ALA A 693 15.84 5.52 16.64
N SER A 694 15.39 6.44 15.77
CA SER A 694 15.17 6.12 14.35
C SER A 694 16.47 5.79 13.57
N GLN A 695 17.64 6.12 14.13
CA GLN A 695 18.95 5.97 13.50
C GLN A 695 19.85 4.92 14.17
N GLU A 696 19.56 4.51 15.41
CA GLU A 696 20.40 3.59 16.19
C GLU A 696 19.58 2.56 16.96
N VAL A 697 20.20 1.44 17.35
CA VAL A 697 19.61 0.46 18.26
C VAL A 697 19.79 0.96 19.69
N GLN A 698 18.71 1.05 20.47
CA GLN A 698 18.76 1.52 21.85
C GLN A 698 18.24 0.45 22.80
N ILE A 699 19.02 0.15 23.83
CA ILE A 699 18.65 -0.76 24.92
C ILE A 699 18.77 0.00 26.24
N LEU A 700 17.71 -0.01 27.03
CA LEU A 700 17.59 0.75 28.28
C LEU A 700 17.49 -0.19 29.47
N ALA A 701 18.33 0.01 30.49
CA ALA A 701 18.13 -0.56 31.82
C ALA A 701 17.16 0.32 32.62
N LEU A 702 16.12 -0.29 33.19
CA LEU A 702 15.05 0.35 33.95
C LEU A 702 14.80 -0.40 35.25
N ASP A 703 14.50 0.35 36.31
CA ASP A 703 14.03 -0.22 37.58
C ASP A 703 12.54 -0.64 37.46
N GLU A 704 12.09 -1.57 38.29
CA GLU A 704 10.75 -2.15 38.29
C GLU A 704 9.61 -1.13 38.38
N PHE A 705 9.80 -0.04 39.14
CA PHE A 705 8.79 1.01 39.31
C PHE A 705 8.84 2.04 38.17
N GLU A 706 9.90 2.05 37.35
CA GLU A 706 10.07 2.93 36.19
C GLU A 706 9.40 2.36 34.93
N LEU A 707 9.14 1.05 34.91
CA LEU A 707 8.46 0.36 33.81
C LEU A 707 7.09 0.98 33.46
N GLU A 708 6.32 1.39 34.46
CA GLU A 708 5.00 2.02 34.29
C GLU A 708 5.07 3.26 33.40
N TRP A 709 6.11 4.06 33.64
CA TRP A 709 6.32 5.31 32.95
C TRP A 709 6.94 5.10 31.57
N GLY A 710 7.79 4.07 31.43
CA GLY A 710 8.23 3.57 30.13
C GLY A 710 7.06 3.19 29.21
N LYS A 711 6.01 2.53 29.75
CA LYS A 711 4.79 2.19 28.99
C LYS A 711 4.08 3.43 28.45
N GLU A 712 3.85 4.44 29.29
CA GLU A 712 3.19 5.69 28.88
C GLU A 712 3.99 6.45 27.79
N LYS A 713 5.32 6.29 27.78
CA LYS A 713 6.24 6.98 26.86
C LYS A 713 6.63 6.16 25.62
N GLY A 714 6.09 4.95 25.46
CA GLY A 714 6.24 4.15 24.25
C GLY A 714 7.43 3.18 24.25
N LEU A 715 7.84 2.66 25.42
CA LEU A 715 8.69 1.47 25.50
C LEU A 715 7.93 0.25 24.95
N ARG A 716 8.58 -0.59 24.13
CA ARG A 716 8.02 -1.85 23.63
C ARG A 716 9.13 -2.88 23.51
N LEU A 717 8.96 -4.04 24.13
CA LEU A 717 9.66 -5.22 23.63
C LEU A 717 8.82 -5.84 22.51
N LEU A 718 9.53 -6.33 21.52
CA LEU A 718 8.99 -7.15 20.45
C LEU A 718 8.67 -8.53 21.03
N SER A 719 7.81 -9.26 20.32
CA SER A 719 7.32 -10.59 20.70
C SER A 719 8.45 -11.49 21.22
N TYR A 720 8.30 -12.02 22.44
CA TYR A 720 9.22 -12.95 23.12
C TYR A 720 9.33 -14.34 22.44
N SER A 721 9.02 -14.43 21.15
CA SER A 721 8.97 -15.67 20.37
C SER A 721 10.34 -16.16 19.89
N ALA A 722 11.43 -15.43 20.17
CA ALA A 722 12.79 -15.77 19.72
C ALA A 722 13.51 -16.78 20.63
N PHE A 723 13.06 -16.97 21.89
CA PHE A 723 13.56 -18.08 22.71
C PHE A 723 12.94 -19.38 22.19
N GLY A 724 13.69 -20.11 21.37
CA GLY A 724 13.27 -21.40 20.83
C GLY A 724 12.84 -22.36 21.93
N GLY A 725 11.55 -22.70 21.94
CA GLY A 725 10.94 -23.68 22.84
C GLY A 725 9.72 -23.10 23.54
N GLU A 726 8.55 -23.72 23.28
CA GLU A 726 7.24 -23.59 23.92
C GLU A 726 7.01 -22.41 24.88
N ALA A 727 5.89 -21.69 24.73
CA ALA A 727 5.42 -20.64 25.66
C ALA A 727 5.34 -21.07 27.15
N ASN A 728 5.59 -22.34 27.47
CA ASN A 728 5.76 -22.93 28.80
C ASN A 728 7.19 -22.83 29.38
N ASN A 729 8.16 -22.33 28.61
CA ASN A 729 9.57 -22.14 29.02
C ASN A 729 9.92 -20.66 29.28
N VAL A 730 8.98 -19.85 29.78
CA VAL A 730 9.42 -18.81 30.72
C VAL A 730 9.96 -19.63 31.91
N PRO A 731 11.28 -19.66 32.16
CA PRO A 731 11.78 -20.45 33.28
C PRO A 731 11.00 -20.04 34.52
N ASN A 732 10.70 -21.00 35.40
CA ASN A 732 10.31 -20.63 36.76
C ASN A 732 11.39 -19.63 37.24
N ARG A 733 11.01 -18.37 37.40
CA ARG A 733 11.88 -17.24 37.75
C ARG A 733 11.32 -16.75 39.07
N ILE A 734 12.11 -16.90 40.14
CA ILE A 734 11.63 -16.70 41.51
C ILE A 734 11.13 -15.26 41.71
N PHE A 735 11.77 -14.29 41.05
CA PHE A 735 11.66 -12.89 41.46
C PHE A 735 10.90 -12.00 40.46
N LEU A 736 10.90 -12.35 39.17
CA LEU A 736 10.58 -11.40 38.10
C LEU A 736 9.59 -11.98 37.07
N PRO A 737 8.28 -11.65 37.16
CA PRO A 737 7.37 -11.98 36.09
C PRO A 737 7.65 -11.10 34.87
N ALA A 738 7.64 -11.71 33.68
CA ALA A 738 7.50 -10.99 32.43
C ALA A 738 6.29 -10.03 32.52
N LYS A 739 6.51 -8.71 32.44
CA LYS A 739 5.39 -7.74 32.51
C LYS A 739 4.74 -7.57 31.14
N HIS A 740 3.50 -8.01 31.05
CA HIS A 740 2.66 -7.93 29.84
C HIS A 740 1.76 -6.68 29.83
N SER A 741 1.40 -6.21 28.64
CA SER A 741 0.24 -5.37 28.38
C SER A 741 -0.36 -5.81 27.06
N ASN A 742 -1.64 -6.22 27.04
CA ASN A 742 -2.32 -6.75 25.85
C ASN A 742 -1.49 -7.83 25.11
N ASP A 743 -1.03 -8.86 25.81
CA ASP A 743 -0.19 -9.97 25.28
C ASP A 743 1.19 -9.58 24.71
N GLN A 744 1.69 -8.36 24.94
CA GLN A 744 3.05 -7.95 24.53
C GLN A 744 3.99 -7.81 25.73
N LEU A 745 5.17 -8.43 25.65
CA LEU A 745 6.25 -8.30 26.63
C LEU A 745 6.87 -6.89 26.56
N ILE A 746 7.15 -6.28 27.71
CA ILE A 746 7.56 -4.87 27.77
C ILE A 746 9.03 -4.68 28.14
N ALA A 747 9.60 -5.59 28.94
CA ALA A 747 10.99 -5.55 29.41
C ALA A 747 11.45 -6.97 29.82
N VAL A 748 12.74 -7.29 29.66
CA VAL A 748 13.35 -8.55 30.10
C VAL A 748 14.09 -8.33 31.41
N PRO A 749 13.83 -9.10 32.48
CA PRO A 749 14.54 -8.94 33.74
C PRO A 749 16.02 -9.31 33.61
N ILE A 750 16.90 -8.54 34.25
CA ILE A 750 18.36 -8.71 34.17
C ILE A 750 19.00 -9.15 35.49
N TYR A 751 18.64 -8.55 36.62
CA TYR A 751 19.13 -8.93 37.94
C TYR A 751 18.22 -8.42 39.05
N ASP A 752 18.31 -9.07 40.21
CA ASP A 752 17.74 -8.60 41.47
C ASP A 752 18.81 -7.92 42.33
N ASN A 753 18.39 -6.91 43.08
CA ASN A 753 19.24 -6.21 44.03
C ASN A 753 18.51 -6.11 45.37
N LEU A 754 18.92 -6.92 46.34
CA LEU A 754 18.26 -7.01 47.64
C LEU A 754 19.05 -6.23 48.70
N SER A 755 18.32 -5.73 49.70
CA SER A 755 18.88 -5.04 50.86
C SER A 755 19.45 -6.04 51.87
N LEU A 756 20.63 -5.73 52.39
CA LEU A 756 21.36 -6.51 53.38
C LEU A 756 21.96 -5.58 54.44
N LEU A 757 22.29 -6.14 55.61
CA LEU A 757 23.04 -5.43 56.66
C LEU A 757 24.49 -5.91 56.69
N THR A 758 25.41 -4.98 56.86
CA THR A 758 26.77 -5.26 57.36
C THR A 758 26.80 -4.98 58.84
N VAL A 759 27.45 -5.85 59.61
CA VAL A 759 27.60 -5.70 61.06
C VAL A 759 29.07 -5.87 61.40
N ARG A 760 29.61 -4.91 62.16
CA ARG A 760 31.00 -4.87 62.59
C ARG A 760 31.10 -5.16 64.08
N GLY A 761 31.91 -6.16 64.43
CA GLY A 761 32.06 -6.64 65.81
C GLY A 761 30.80 -7.35 66.34
N GLN A 762 30.81 -7.75 67.62
CA GLN A 762 29.69 -8.49 68.22
C GLN A 762 28.53 -7.56 68.59
N VAL A 763 27.63 -7.30 67.65
CA VAL A 763 26.37 -6.59 67.87
C VAL A 763 25.20 -7.56 67.67
N SER A 764 24.38 -7.75 68.70
CA SER A 764 23.17 -8.58 68.64
C SER A 764 21.91 -7.71 68.66
N PHE A 765 21.01 -7.97 67.71
CA PHE A 765 19.69 -7.34 67.59
C PHE A 765 18.75 -8.28 66.83
N GLU A 766 17.46 -8.26 67.19
CA GLU A 766 16.41 -9.07 66.55
C GLU A 766 15.42 -8.21 65.76
N SER A 767 15.26 -6.94 66.13
CA SER A 767 14.34 -5.99 65.50
C SER A 767 14.99 -4.65 65.15
N TRP A 768 14.31 -3.88 64.28
CA TRP A 768 14.66 -2.49 64.00
C TRP A 768 14.56 -1.57 65.22
N GLU A 769 13.68 -1.91 66.17
CA GLU A 769 13.53 -1.17 67.44
C GLU A 769 14.76 -1.37 68.33
N ASP A 770 15.25 -2.61 68.46
CA ASP A 770 16.48 -2.91 69.21
C ASP A 770 17.66 -2.13 68.64
N LEU A 771 17.77 -2.12 67.31
CA LEU A 771 18.81 -1.39 66.60
C LEU A 771 18.72 0.13 66.85
N ALA A 772 17.50 0.69 66.89
CA ALA A 772 17.29 2.10 67.20
C ALA A 772 17.65 2.44 68.67
N VAL A 773 17.36 1.55 69.61
CA VAL A 773 17.75 1.69 71.02
C VAL A 773 19.28 1.64 71.16
N LEU A 774 19.94 0.70 70.50
CA LEU A 774 21.40 0.62 70.49
C LEU A 774 22.04 1.86 69.85
N ALA A 775 21.43 2.39 68.79
CA ALA A 775 21.89 3.62 68.16
C ALA A 775 21.76 4.84 69.08
N ASP A 776 20.68 4.93 69.87
CA ASP A 776 20.50 6.01 70.85
C ASP A 776 21.50 5.91 72.01
N GLN A 777 21.80 4.69 72.47
CA GLN A 777 22.79 4.43 73.53
C GLN A 777 24.23 4.76 73.10
N ALA A 778 24.52 4.71 71.80
CA ALA A 778 25.82 5.07 71.24
C ALA A 778 26.10 6.59 71.24
N GLY A 779 25.11 7.44 71.59
CA GLY A 779 25.30 8.88 71.73
C GLY A 779 25.49 9.60 70.38
N GLU A 780 26.56 10.38 70.24
CA GLU A 780 26.84 11.16 69.01
C GLU A 780 27.57 10.36 67.92
N ASP A 781 28.03 9.14 68.23
CA ASP A 781 28.67 8.27 67.26
C ASP A 781 27.67 7.73 66.24
N VAL A 782 28.11 7.60 64.99
CA VAL A 782 27.30 6.97 63.93
C VAL A 782 27.32 5.47 64.16
N PHE A 783 26.33 4.96 64.89
CA PHE A 783 26.16 3.51 65.14
C PHE A 783 25.54 2.79 63.94
N PHE A 784 24.48 3.37 63.37
CA PHE A 784 23.80 2.88 62.17
C PHE A 784 23.99 3.85 61.01
N ASP A 785 24.21 3.32 59.80
CA ASP A 785 24.28 4.12 58.59
C ASP A 785 23.71 3.38 57.36
N PHE A 786 23.47 4.11 56.28
CA PHE A 786 22.99 3.59 55.00
C PHE A 786 23.40 4.54 53.88
N PRO A 787 23.59 4.08 52.63
CA PRO A 787 23.95 4.91 51.51
C PRO A 787 22.97 6.08 51.33
N LYS A 788 23.42 7.31 51.56
CA LYS A 788 22.60 8.52 51.42
C LYS A 788 22.77 9.12 50.03
N GLY A 789 21.76 9.84 49.54
CA GLY A 789 21.88 10.66 48.32
C GLY A 789 20.90 10.33 47.20
N THR A 790 20.16 9.22 47.29
CA THR A 790 19.04 8.90 46.38
C THR A 790 17.73 8.83 47.14
N ALA A 791 16.62 9.19 46.50
CA ALA A 791 15.29 9.07 47.08
C ALA A 791 14.96 7.61 47.45
N GLU A 792 15.47 6.68 46.65
CA GLU A 792 15.31 5.25 46.82
C GLU A 792 15.80 4.74 48.18
N ASN A 793 17.01 5.10 48.62
CA ASN A 793 17.57 4.55 49.85
C ASN A 793 16.77 4.97 51.09
N TYR A 794 16.28 6.21 51.11
CA TYR A 794 15.40 6.70 52.18
C TYR A 794 14.07 5.96 52.20
N ASN A 795 13.44 5.82 51.02
CA ASN A 795 12.15 5.16 50.90
C ASN A 795 12.25 3.67 51.24
N CYS A 796 13.29 2.99 50.76
CA CYS A 796 13.48 1.56 51.00
C CYS A 796 13.70 1.26 52.47
N LEU A 797 14.59 2.01 53.15
CA LEU A 797 14.80 1.82 54.59
C LEU A 797 13.51 2.03 55.39
N PHE A 798 12.74 3.08 55.07
CA PHE A 798 11.45 3.32 55.72
C PHE A 798 10.45 2.18 55.47
N LEU A 799 10.34 1.69 54.23
CA LEU A 799 9.45 0.58 53.87
C LEU A 799 9.88 -0.74 54.52
N GLU A 800 11.18 -1.04 54.57
CA GLU A 800 11.76 -2.20 55.24
C GLU A 800 11.39 -2.22 56.74
N ILE A 801 11.52 -1.06 57.42
CA ILE A 801 11.13 -0.91 58.83
C ILE A 801 9.62 -1.10 58.99
N LEU A 802 8.81 -0.43 58.17
CA LEU A 802 7.35 -0.46 58.27
C LEU A 802 6.80 -1.88 58.07
N LEU A 803 7.30 -2.59 57.06
CA LEU A 803 6.82 -3.92 56.74
C LEU A 803 7.33 -4.99 57.69
N SER A 804 8.53 -4.81 58.24
CA SER A 804 8.99 -5.61 59.38
C SER A 804 8.04 -5.48 60.58
N LEU A 805 7.57 -4.27 60.90
CA LEU A 805 6.60 -4.06 61.98
C LEU A 805 5.22 -4.68 61.70
N ILE A 806 4.80 -4.75 60.43
CA ILE A 806 3.52 -5.37 60.03
C ILE A 806 3.60 -6.89 60.18
N ARG A 807 4.74 -7.50 59.83
CA ARG A 807 4.98 -8.95 59.92
C ARG A 807 5.34 -9.46 61.32
N THR A 808 5.62 -8.57 62.28
CA THR A 808 5.97 -8.99 63.64
C THR A 808 4.71 -9.45 64.41
N PRO A 809 4.60 -10.71 64.87
CA PRO A 809 3.50 -11.14 65.71
C PRO A 809 3.62 -10.49 67.10
N THR A 810 2.61 -9.72 67.52
CA THR A 810 2.55 -9.13 68.87
C THR A 810 1.90 -10.11 69.86
N LYS A 811 2.07 -9.91 71.18
CA LYS A 811 1.41 -10.72 72.24
C LYS A 811 -0.13 -10.80 72.13
N SER A 812 -0.74 -9.98 71.28
CA SER A 812 -2.17 -9.91 71.02
C SER A 812 -2.58 -10.40 69.62
N ARG A 813 -1.65 -10.96 68.83
CA ARG A 813 -1.89 -11.37 67.43
C ARG A 813 -1.30 -12.74 67.13
N THR A 814 -2.12 -13.61 66.54
CA THR A 814 -1.70 -14.93 66.05
C THR A 814 -1.05 -14.83 64.66
N PRO A 815 -0.23 -15.82 64.23
CA PRO A 815 0.36 -15.86 62.90
C PRO A 815 -0.69 -15.74 61.76
N ASP A 816 -1.86 -16.36 61.93
CA ASP A 816 -2.96 -16.31 60.97
C ASP A 816 -3.58 -14.89 60.85
N GLU A 817 -3.58 -14.11 61.94
CA GLU A 817 -4.02 -12.71 61.93
C GLU A 817 -3.01 -11.79 61.24
N CYS A 818 -1.71 -12.05 61.40
CA CYS A 818 -0.65 -11.35 60.66
C CYS A 818 -0.73 -11.63 59.15
N GLU A 819 -0.99 -12.87 58.74
CA GLU A 819 -1.14 -13.24 57.32
C GLU A 819 -2.41 -12.63 56.68
N ASN A 820 -3.51 -12.56 57.44
CA ASN A 820 -4.74 -11.92 56.99
C ASN A 820 -4.63 -10.40 56.92
N ASP A 821 -3.91 -9.77 57.87
CA ASP A 821 -3.56 -8.35 57.83
C ASP A 821 -2.66 -8.07 56.62
N GLU A 822 -1.62 -8.85 56.37
CA GLU A 822 -0.77 -8.68 55.18
C GLU A 822 -1.61 -8.73 53.88
N LYS A 823 -2.50 -9.71 53.75
CA LYS A 823 -3.46 -9.79 52.63
C LYS A 823 -4.42 -8.62 52.56
N GLN A 824 -4.76 -7.98 53.69
CA GLN A 824 -5.63 -6.80 53.77
C GLN A 824 -4.89 -5.50 53.39
N TRP A 825 -3.61 -5.39 53.72
CA TRP A 825 -2.79 -4.20 53.50
C TRP A 825 -2.26 -4.09 52.07
N PHE A 826 -2.07 -5.24 51.42
CA PHE A 826 -1.77 -5.31 49.99
C PHE A 826 -3.02 -5.47 49.12
N ARG A 827 -4.24 -5.22 49.65
CA ARG A 827 -5.45 -5.22 48.83
C ARG A 827 -5.38 -4.11 47.78
N PRO A 828 -5.54 -4.44 46.50
CA PRO A 828 -5.68 -3.45 45.46
C PRO A 828 -6.82 -2.46 45.74
N SER A 829 -6.56 -1.18 45.54
CA SER A 829 -7.58 -0.14 45.56
C SER A 829 -7.87 0.32 44.11
N GLY A 830 -9.04 0.00 43.58
CA GLY A 830 -9.48 0.42 42.24
C GLY A 830 -9.29 -0.64 41.13
N THR A 831 -9.45 -0.23 39.87
CA THR A 831 -9.46 -1.11 38.68
C THR A 831 -8.07 -1.60 38.24
N ASP A 832 -7.00 -0.95 38.71
CA ASP A 832 -5.65 -1.15 38.18
C ASP A 832 -4.83 -2.19 38.97
N GLY A 833 -5.44 -2.86 39.96
CA GLY A 833 -4.79 -3.93 40.71
C GLY A 833 -3.67 -3.49 41.66
N LYS A 834 -3.52 -2.19 41.95
CA LYS A 834 -2.43 -1.62 42.77
C LYS A 834 -2.87 -1.09 44.13
N VAL A 835 -1.91 -0.98 45.05
CA VAL A 835 -2.13 -0.49 46.43
C VAL A 835 -1.93 1.02 46.50
N ASP A 836 -2.87 1.75 47.12
CA ASP A 836 -2.69 3.16 47.48
C ASP A 836 -1.79 3.29 48.72
N ILE A 837 -0.58 3.82 48.53
CA ILE A 837 0.40 4.01 49.60
C ILE A 837 -0.11 4.97 50.70
N THR A 838 -1.08 5.85 50.41
CA THR A 838 -1.63 6.74 51.45
C THR A 838 -2.46 5.98 52.49
N THR A 839 -2.96 4.79 52.15
CA THR A 839 -3.60 3.89 53.12
C THR A 839 -2.58 3.35 54.11
N LEU A 840 -1.40 2.97 53.60
CA LEU A 840 -0.27 2.50 54.41
C LEU A 840 0.24 3.60 55.35
N LEU A 841 0.43 4.82 54.84
CA LEU A 841 1.01 5.94 55.59
C LEU A 841 0.10 6.50 56.70
N LYS A 842 -1.21 6.21 56.68
CA LYS A 842 -2.17 6.63 57.72
C LYS A 842 -2.22 5.71 58.93
N HIS A 843 -1.59 4.55 58.85
CA HIS A 843 -1.63 3.56 59.93
C HIS A 843 -0.70 3.95 61.09
N ASP A 844 -1.07 3.60 62.32
CA ASP A 844 -0.27 3.92 63.53
C ASP A 844 1.15 3.33 63.46
N LEU A 845 1.29 2.13 62.88
CA LEU A 845 2.58 1.50 62.60
C LEU A 845 3.48 2.32 61.67
N ALA A 846 2.93 3.12 60.74
CA ALA A 846 3.73 4.00 59.89
C ALA A 846 4.39 5.12 60.71
N THR A 847 3.68 5.67 61.70
CA THR A 847 4.24 6.64 62.65
C THR A 847 5.37 6.01 63.47
N LYS A 848 5.18 4.78 63.95
CA LYS A 848 6.23 4.03 64.65
C LYS A 848 7.44 3.78 63.75
N ALA A 849 7.22 3.33 62.52
CA ALA A 849 8.30 3.12 61.55
C ALA A 849 9.07 4.40 61.22
N ALA A 850 8.38 5.52 61.04
CA ALA A 850 8.98 6.82 60.81
C ALA A 850 9.80 7.30 62.03
N ALA A 851 9.35 7.02 63.25
CA ALA A 851 10.10 7.32 64.47
C ALA A 851 11.38 6.47 64.58
N ILE A 852 11.30 5.15 64.31
CA ILE A 852 12.47 4.26 64.25
C ILE A 852 13.46 4.73 63.17
N PHE A 853 12.96 5.01 61.97
CA PHE A 853 13.76 5.57 60.86
C PHE A 853 14.47 6.87 61.28
N ALA A 854 13.78 7.77 61.98
CA ALA A 854 14.36 9.01 62.47
C ALA A 854 15.47 8.79 63.51
N ARG A 855 15.25 7.87 64.46
CA ARG A 855 16.24 7.52 65.48
C ARG A 855 17.50 6.90 64.88
N LEU A 856 17.34 5.99 63.92
CA LEU A 856 18.46 5.37 63.20
C LEU A 856 19.21 6.37 62.30
N GLY A 857 18.49 7.23 61.58
CA GLY A 857 19.05 8.09 60.53
C GLY A 857 19.58 9.45 60.99
N ARG A 858 19.18 9.96 62.16
CA ARG A 858 19.50 11.34 62.58
C ARG A 858 21.00 11.61 62.75
N ASN A 859 21.74 10.68 63.36
CA ASN A 859 23.19 10.80 63.54
C ASN A 859 23.93 10.56 62.22
N ALA A 860 23.44 9.60 61.44
CA ALA A 860 23.95 9.28 60.11
C ALA A 860 23.89 10.51 59.16
N GLN A 861 22.78 11.26 59.16
CA GLN A 861 22.59 12.41 58.28
C GLN A 861 23.52 13.58 58.62
N ALA A 862 23.77 13.82 59.92
CA ALA A 862 24.59 14.94 60.39
C ALA A 862 26.05 14.85 59.89
N LYS A 863 26.63 13.64 59.91
CA LYS A 863 28.00 13.39 59.42
C LYS A 863 28.08 13.44 57.89
N SER A 864 27.08 12.91 57.19
CA SER A 864 26.99 12.97 55.71
C SER A 864 26.85 14.40 55.17
N LEU A 865 26.10 15.28 55.83
CA LEU A 865 26.01 16.71 55.47
C LEU A 865 27.35 17.46 55.65
N MET A 866 28.18 17.07 56.62
CA MET A 866 29.54 17.60 56.77
C MET A 866 30.48 17.12 55.67
N VAL A 867 30.47 15.82 55.35
CA VAL A 867 31.27 15.22 54.27
C VAL A 867 30.86 15.79 52.91
N ALA A 868 29.56 15.89 52.62
CA ALA A 868 29.05 16.48 51.38
C ALA A 868 29.41 17.97 51.22
N ARG A 869 29.45 18.74 52.32
CA ARG A 869 29.93 20.14 52.31
C ARG A 869 31.43 20.23 52.04
N ALA A 870 32.24 19.35 52.64
CA ALA A 870 33.69 19.27 52.40
C ALA A 870 34.02 18.85 50.96
N GLN A 871 33.29 17.88 50.40
CA GLN A 871 33.47 17.41 49.02
C GLN A 871 32.94 18.41 47.99
N ARG A 872 31.84 19.13 48.28
CA ARG A 872 31.36 20.22 47.42
C ARG A 872 32.36 21.38 47.36
N ALA A 873 33.08 21.66 48.45
CA ALA A 873 34.19 22.60 48.46
C ALA A 873 35.40 22.11 47.63
N GLN A 874 35.70 20.81 47.62
CA GLN A 874 36.74 20.22 46.75
C GLN A 874 36.35 20.17 45.27
N ARG A 875 35.08 19.90 44.92
CA ARG A 875 34.60 19.89 43.52
C ARG A 875 34.62 21.25 42.86
N LEU A 876 34.43 22.33 43.62
CA LEU A 876 34.60 23.71 43.13
C LEU A 876 36.08 24.05 42.79
N MET A 877 37.04 23.23 43.21
CA MET A 877 38.47 23.41 42.95
C MET A 877 39.06 22.49 41.86
N ARG A 878 38.28 21.57 41.25
CA ARG A 878 38.78 20.64 40.20
C ARG A 878 38.02 20.77 38.88
N ASN A 879 38.76 20.58 37.77
CA ASN A 879 38.30 20.71 36.39
C ASN A 879 37.27 19.60 36.05
N PRO A 880 36.11 19.88 35.42
CA PRO A 880 34.99 18.92 35.30
C PRO A 880 35.22 17.76 34.32
N ALA A 881 36.30 17.80 33.53
CA ALA A 881 36.48 16.88 32.40
C ALA A 881 36.99 15.48 32.78
N ASN A 882 37.52 15.28 34.00
CA ASN A 882 38.16 14.01 34.42
C ASN A 882 37.56 13.39 35.70
N SER A 883 36.41 13.86 36.19
CA SER A 883 35.77 13.25 37.36
C SER A 883 34.60 12.35 36.96
N SER A 884 34.87 11.17 36.42
CA SER A 884 33.98 10.02 36.59
C SER A 884 34.12 9.50 38.03
N THR A 885 33.92 10.38 39.02
CA THR A 885 33.74 9.95 40.40
C THR A 885 32.33 9.39 40.47
N TYR A 886 32.21 8.08 40.23
CA TYR A 886 31.06 7.29 40.68
C TYR A 886 30.70 7.78 42.08
N GLY A 887 29.45 8.19 42.26
CA GLY A 887 29.02 8.84 43.49
C GLY A 887 29.46 7.97 44.66
N GLU A 888 30.30 8.50 45.55
CA GLU A 888 30.69 7.82 46.78
C GLU A 888 29.42 7.64 47.61
N TYR A 889 28.72 6.53 47.38
CA TYR A 889 27.65 5.96 48.19
C TYR A 889 28.27 5.37 49.47
N THR A 890 29.14 6.14 50.10
CA THR A 890 29.95 5.69 51.22
C THR A 890 29.13 5.81 52.49
N VAL A 891 28.81 4.64 53.03
CA VAL A 891 28.45 4.47 54.43
C VAL A 891 29.66 4.89 55.27
N SER A 892 29.42 5.55 56.40
CA SER A 892 30.50 5.95 57.31
C SER A 892 31.30 4.74 57.79
N GLU A 893 32.62 4.80 57.68
CA GLU A 893 33.55 3.80 58.22
C GLU A 893 33.42 3.61 59.74
N SER A 894 32.83 4.56 60.45
CA SER A 894 32.56 4.43 61.90
C SER A 894 31.28 3.68 62.22
N ALA A 895 30.41 3.41 61.24
CA ALA A 895 29.17 2.65 61.44
C ALA A 895 29.47 1.24 61.98
N ARG A 896 28.71 0.80 62.97
CA ARG A 896 28.76 -0.59 63.46
C ARG A 896 27.76 -1.47 62.74
N VAL A 897 26.65 -0.90 62.28
CA VAL A 897 25.68 -1.58 61.44
C VAL A 897 25.37 -0.69 60.25
N ALA A 898 25.34 -1.24 59.05
CA ALA A 898 24.95 -0.48 57.89
C ALA A 898 24.09 -1.24 56.89
N ARG A 899 23.12 -0.55 56.30
CA ARG A 899 22.24 -1.12 55.27
C ARG A 899 22.86 -0.91 53.88
N HIS A 900 23.08 -1.98 53.13
CA HIS A 900 23.63 -1.96 51.77
C HIS A 900 22.65 -2.61 50.78
N TRP A 901 22.74 -2.21 49.51
CA TRP A 901 22.24 -3.05 48.42
C TRP A 901 23.27 -4.14 48.12
N PHE A 902 22.86 -5.31 47.62
CA PHE A 902 23.79 -6.36 47.19
C PHE A 902 24.89 -5.81 46.27
N THR A 903 24.54 -4.94 45.32
CA THR A 903 25.48 -4.31 44.38
C THR A 903 26.50 -3.37 45.01
N THR A 904 26.21 -2.82 46.19
CA THR A 904 27.08 -1.87 46.91
C THR A 904 27.73 -2.49 48.15
N LEU A 905 27.33 -3.71 48.51
CA LEU A 905 27.81 -4.45 49.68
C LEU A 905 29.33 -4.71 49.59
N PHE A 906 29.80 -5.19 48.43
CA PHE A 906 31.18 -5.63 48.27
C PHE A 906 32.20 -4.51 48.48
N GLN A 907 31.88 -3.28 48.07
CA GLN A 907 32.74 -2.10 48.29
C GLN A 907 33.03 -1.87 49.78
N HIS A 908 32.10 -2.25 50.67
CA HIS A 908 32.25 -2.06 52.10
C HIS A 908 32.91 -3.26 52.78
N VAL A 909 32.56 -4.48 52.37
CA VAL A 909 33.14 -5.72 52.90
C VAL A 909 34.62 -5.86 52.52
N ASP A 910 35.00 -5.55 51.28
CA ASP A 910 36.40 -5.63 50.83
C ASP A 910 37.30 -4.65 51.60
N ALA A 911 36.74 -3.52 52.06
CA ALA A 911 37.45 -2.53 52.85
C ALA A 911 37.58 -2.89 54.34
N HIS A 912 36.81 -3.85 54.88
CA HIS A 912 36.74 -4.14 56.31
C HIS A 912 36.71 -5.65 56.59
N THR A 913 37.81 -6.18 57.13
CA THR A 913 37.98 -7.61 57.42
C THR A 913 37.19 -8.10 58.65
N ASP A 914 36.61 -7.19 59.44
CA ASP A 914 35.86 -7.46 60.68
C ASP A 914 34.32 -7.30 60.53
N CYS A 915 33.84 -7.22 59.29
CA CYS A 915 32.42 -7.11 58.95
C CYS A 915 31.83 -8.47 58.52
N PHE A 916 30.65 -8.80 59.05
CA PHE A 916 29.83 -9.91 58.56
C PHE A 916 28.51 -9.41 57.95
N VAL A 917 27.91 -10.22 57.09
CA VAL A 917 26.68 -9.86 56.37
C VAL A 917 25.49 -10.56 57.03
N LYS A 918 24.44 -9.81 57.33
CA LYS A 918 23.22 -10.31 57.96
C LYS A 918 21.99 -9.93 57.13
N ALA A 919 20.96 -10.77 57.16
CA ALA A 919 19.63 -10.43 56.64
C ALA A 919 19.04 -9.23 57.38
N MET A 920 18.05 -8.59 56.75
CA MET A 920 17.26 -7.53 57.38
C MET A 920 16.39 -8.13 58.50
N PRO A 921 16.03 -7.38 59.56
CA PRO A 921 15.12 -7.87 60.59
C PRO A 921 13.79 -8.41 60.02
N GLN A 922 13.37 -9.60 60.47
CA GLN A 922 12.20 -10.36 59.96
C GLN A 922 12.33 -10.80 58.48
N ASP A 923 13.55 -10.85 57.94
CA ASP A 923 13.85 -11.22 56.55
C ASP A 923 13.09 -10.37 55.51
N VAL A 924 12.75 -9.13 55.90
CA VAL A 924 12.01 -8.18 55.06
C VAL A 924 12.99 -7.30 54.30
N SER A 925 13.04 -7.50 52.98
CA SER A 925 13.88 -6.73 52.06
C SER A 925 13.04 -6.05 50.97
N THR A 926 13.46 -4.87 50.51
CA THR A 926 12.85 -4.26 49.32
C THR A 926 13.48 -4.80 48.06
N SER A 927 12.67 -4.91 47.00
CA SER A 927 13.10 -5.40 45.71
C SER A 927 13.71 -4.28 44.86
N GLY A 928 15.00 -4.38 44.55
CA GLY A 928 15.72 -3.55 43.58
C GLY A 928 15.80 -4.24 42.22
N GLN A 929 14.66 -4.43 41.57
CA GLN A 929 14.55 -5.23 40.34
C GLN A 929 14.86 -4.44 39.08
N TRP A 930 15.79 -4.96 38.28
CA TRP A 930 16.21 -4.31 37.03
C TRP A 930 15.76 -5.08 35.79
N TYR A 931 15.41 -4.33 34.75
CA TYR A 931 14.96 -4.85 33.47
C TYR A 931 15.67 -4.13 32.32
N LEU A 932 15.80 -4.83 31.19
CA LEU A 932 16.19 -4.25 29.91
C LEU A 932 14.98 -4.08 29.00
N GLY A 933 14.87 -2.94 28.34
CA GLY A 933 13.78 -2.62 27.41
C GLY A 933 14.27 -1.90 26.15
N VAL A 934 13.48 -2.04 25.07
CA VAL A 934 13.75 -1.39 23.77
C VAL A 934 12.70 -0.30 23.53
N PRO A 935 13.09 0.94 23.18
CA PRO A 935 12.13 1.96 22.76
C PRO A 935 11.39 1.56 21.48
N ARG A 936 10.09 1.89 21.34
CA ARG A 936 9.28 1.58 20.14
C ARG A 936 9.87 2.09 18.81
N ASN A 937 10.67 3.15 18.86
CA ASN A 937 11.26 3.76 17.68
C ASN A 937 12.71 3.31 17.43
N SER A 938 13.26 2.39 18.24
CA SER A 938 14.59 1.82 18.05
C SER A 938 14.70 1.14 16.69
N ARG A 939 15.87 1.27 16.07
CA ARG A 939 16.18 0.61 14.80
C ARG A 939 16.57 -0.87 15.03
N ALA A 940 16.52 -1.67 13.95
CA ALA A 940 16.93 -3.08 13.90
C ALA A 940 16.41 -3.89 15.08
N SER A 941 15.12 -4.16 15.01
CA SER A 941 14.31 -4.67 16.10
C SER A 941 14.74 -6.10 16.47
N SER A 942 15.11 -6.89 15.44
CA SER A 942 15.74 -8.21 15.57
C SER A 942 17.12 -8.18 16.23
N LEU A 943 17.96 -7.19 15.88
CA LEU A 943 19.29 -7.07 16.47
C LEU A 943 19.22 -6.73 17.97
N ALA A 944 18.24 -5.91 18.36
CA ALA A 944 18.00 -5.64 19.77
C ALA A 944 17.61 -6.91 20.54
N GLU A 945 16.82 -7.81 19.95
CA GLU A 945 16.47 -9.11 20.54
C GLU A 945 17.72 -9.99 20.74
N GLU A 946 18.58 -10.10 19.73
CA GLU A 946 19.84 -10.87 19.80
C GLU A 946 20.77 -10.34 20.89
N ILE A 947 20.92 -9.01 21.00
CA ILE A 947 21.71 -8.40 22.07
C ILE A 947 21.08 -8.69 23.44
N LEU A 948 19.76 -8.56 23.58
CA LEU A 948 19.06 -8.87 24.84
C LEU A 948 19.22 -10.33 25.25
N GLU A 949 19.17 -11.25 24.28
CA GLU A 949 19.41 -12.68 24.51
C GLU A 949 20.83 -12.89 25.06
N SER A 950 21.84 -12.30 24.42
CA SER A 950 23.23 -12.40 24.87
C SER A 950 23.47 -11.84 26.29
N LEU A 951 22.70 -10.82 26.69
CA LEU A 951 22.82 -10.19 28.01
C LEU A 951 22.06 -10.96 29.11
N THR A 952 21.17 -11.89 28.75
CA THR A 952 20.26 -12.59 29.68
C THR A 952 20.42 -14.11 29.69
N THR A 953 21.56 -14.60 29.17
CA THR A 953 21.94 -16.02 29.26
C THR A 953 22.24 -16.45 30.70
N ARG A 954 22.33 -17.75 30.94
CA ARG A 954 22.69 -18.33 32.25
C ARG A 954 24.12 -17.95 32.64
N GLU A 955 25.03 -17.95 31.68
CA GLU A 955 26.43 -17.53 31.87
C GLU A 955 26.48 -16.05 32.26
N ALA A 956 25.64 -15.21 31.64
CA ALA A 956 25.55 -13.80 32.01
C ALA A 956 25.02 -13.60 33.44
N ASP A 957 24.11 -14.46 33.94
CA ASP A 957 23.69 -14.45 35.36
C ASP A 957 24.83 -14.83 36.31
N VAL A 958 25.62 -15.85 35.98
CA VAL A 958 26.80 -16.27 36.76
C VAL A 958 27.86 -15.19 36.79
N ASP A 959 28.17 -14.59 35.63
CA ASP A 959 29.10 -13.46 35.50
C ASP A 959 28.69 -12.30 36.42
N ARG A 960 27.39 -11.97 36.44
CA ARG A 960 26.86 -10.88 37.27
C ARG A 960 27.03 -11.16 38.76
N LEU A 961 26.75 -12.39 39.17
CA LEU A 961 26.91 -12.82 40.56
C LEU A 961 28.38 -12.77 40.99
N ASN A 962 29.27 -13.33 40.19
CA ASN A 962 30.72 -13.40 40.48
C ASN A 962 31.39 -12.02 40.52
N GLN A 963 30.84 -11.04 39.79
CA GLN A 963 31.33 -9.65 39.78
C GLN A 963 30.57 -8.74 40.77
N PHE A 964 29.64 -9.27 41.56
CA PHE A 964 28.81 -8.51 42.52
C PHE A 964 27.97 -7.40 41.91
N VAL A 965 27.59 -7.53 40.64
CA VAL A 965 26.84 -6.49 39.93
C VAL A 965 25.33 -6.72 39.93
N GLY A 966 24.88 -7.88 40.44
CA GLY A 966 23.48 -8.20 40.68
C GLY A 966 23.26 -9.69 40.99
N LEU A 967 22.10 -10.03 41.57
CA LEU A 967 21.70 -11.42 41.84
C LEU A 967 21.02 -12.06 40.61
N PRO A 968 21.22 -13.37 40.35
CA PRO A 968 20.56 -14.09 39.27
C PRO A 968 19.04 -14.07 39.34
N VAL A 969 18.36 -14.00 38.20
CA VAL A 969 16.89 -13.95 38.10
C VAL A 969 16.22 -15.31 37.92
N ARG A 970 17.01 -16.39 37.76
CA ARG A 970 16.54 -17.74 37.42
C ARG A 970 16.40 -18.62 38.66
N GLU A 971 15.29 -19.37 38.76
CA GLU A 971 15.03 -20.22 39.92
C GLU A 971 16.01 -21.38 40.08
N GLU A 972 16.38 -22.01 38.97
CA GLU A 972 17.35 -23.10 38.94
C GLU A 972 18.70 -22.77 39.62
N MET A 973 19.09 -21.48 39.65
CA MET A 973 20.32 -21.00 40.30
C MET A 973 20.26 -21.07 41.84
N TYR A 974 19.07 -21.18 42.42
CA TYR A 974 18.86 -21.27 43.86
C TYR A 974 18.33 -22.63 44.30
N PHE A 975 17.73 -23.42 43.41
CA PHE A 975 16.98 -24.66 43.73
C PHE A 975 17.62 -25.98 43.28
N SER A 976 18.75 -25.97 42.56
CA SER A 976 19.40 -27.20 42.11
C SER A 976 20.20 -27.88 43.23
N ASN A 977 19.82 -29.12 43.62
CA ASN A 977 20.56 -30.01 44.52
C ASN A 977 21.81 -30.65 43.84
N GLY A 978 22.48 -29.94 42.92
CA GLY A 978 23.63 -30.44 42.17
C GLY A 978 24.97 -30.08 42.83
N PRO A 979 26.00 -30.94 42.74
CA PRO A 979 27.30 -30.71 43.35
C PRO A 979 28.02 -29.51 42.71
N THR A 980 28.34 -28.51 43.53
CA THR A 980 29.65 -27.84 43.63
C THR A 980 30.55 -27.79 42.38
N ASP A 981 30.20 -27.06 41.31
CA ASP A 981 31.20 -26.72 40.28
C ASP A 981 31.04 -25.34 39.59
N ALA A 982 30.02 -24.52 39.91
CA ALA A 982 29.82 -23.24 39.21
C ALA A 982 29.78 -21.98 40.09
N ALA A 983 29.97 -22.10 41.42
CA ALA A 983 30.08 -20.93 42.26
C ALA A 983 30.92 -21.24 43.50
N THR A 984 32.24 -21.10 43.39
CA THR A 984 33.02 -20.56 44.50
C THR A 984 32.53 -19.13 44.73
N VAL A 985 31.37 -18.99 45.37
CA VAL A 985 30.90 -17.71 45.92
C VAL A 985 31.91 -17.37 47.02
N VAL A 986 32.91 -16.55 46.67
CA VAL A 986 33.36 -15.33 47.37
C VAL A 986 33.63 -15.44 48.89
N PRO A 987 34.64 -14.77 49.46
CA PRO A 987 35.15 -14.86 50.86
C PRO A 987 34.17 -14.74 52.06
N LEU A 988 32.85 -14.65 51.86
CA LEU A 988 31.84 -14.63 52.92
C LEU A 988 31.19 -16.01 53.03
N SER A 989 31.72 -16.87 53.90
CA SER A 989 31.28 -18.26 54.12
C SER A 989 29.80 -18.45 54.50
N GLU A 990 29.04 -17.37 54.72
CA GLU A 990 27.65 -17.38 55.19
C GLU A 990 26.61 -17.09 54.10
N LEU A 991 27.02 -16.58 52.92
CA LEU A 991 26.10 -16.23 51.82
C LEU A 991 25.76 -17.44 50.93
N THR A 992 24.97 -18.36 51.47
CA THR A 992 24.53 -19.58 50.76
C THR A 992 23.38 -19.32 49.77
N PRO A 993 23.19 -20.17 48.73
CA PRO A 993 21.99 -20.10 47.88
C PRO A 993 20.68 -20.20 48.67
N SER A 994 20.66 -20.93 49.78
CA SER A 994 19.53 -21.01 50.72
C SER A 994 19.27 -19.68 51.44
N PHE A 995 20.31 -18.96 51.84
CA PHE A 995 20.19 -17.64 52.46
C PHE A 995 19.50 -16.64 51.52
N PHE A 996 19.92 -16.59 50.25
CA PHE A 996 19.26 -15.72 49.27
C PHE A 996 17.85 -16.18 48.94
N ARG A 997 17.56 -17.49 48.94
CA ARG A 997 16.21 -18.01 48.77
C ARG A 997 15.26 -17.54 49.87
N GLU A 998 15.71 -17.59 51.12
CA GLU A 998 14.91 -17.18 52.28
C GLU A 998 14.66 -15.67 52.26
N LEU A 999 15.71 -14.87 52.06
CA LEU A 999 15.63 -13.40 51.93
C LEU A 999 14.70 -12.96 50.79
N ALA A 1000 14.63 -13.77 49.73
CA ALA A 1000 13.91 -13.45 48.51
C ALA A 1000 12.57 -14.20 48.37
N SER A 1001 12.14 -14.89 49.42
CA SER A 1001 10.82 -15.53 49.50
C SER A 1001 9.68 -14.49 49.58
N HIS A 1002 9.95 -13.28 50.10
CA HIS A 1002 8.94 -12.25 50.30
C HIS A 1002 9.44 -10.79 50.08
N PRO A 1003 10.13 -10.46 48.96
CA PRO A 1003 10.66 -9.13 48.73
C PRO A 1003 9.56 -8.13 48.38
N ILE A 1004 9.72 -6.90 48.86
CA ILE A 1004 8.72 -5.85 48.68
C ILE A 1004 8.95 -5.14 47.34
N GLN A 1005 8.06 -5.39 46.39
CA GLN A 1005 8.05 -4.66 45.12
C GLN A 1005 7.46 -3.26 45.30
N ARG A 1006 8.24 -2.24 44.99
CA ARG A 1006 7.82 -0.83 45.00
C ARG A 1006 6.80 -0.54 43.90
N SER A 1007 6.85 -1.32 42.82
CA SER A 1007 5.89 -1.22 41.71
C SER A 1007 4.46 -1.65 42.09
N VAL A 1008 4.25 -2.26 43.27
CA VAL A 1008 2.92 -2.59 43.82
C VAL A 1008 2.14 -1.32 44.22
N TYR A 1009 2.84 -0.24 44.56
CA TYR A 1009 2.21 1.01 44.96
C TYR A 1009 1.82 1.87 43.76
N SER A 1010 0.57 2.34 43.74
CA SER A 1010 0.04 3.14 42.65
C SER A 1010 0.78 4.46 42.50
N GLY A 1011 1.40 4.64 41.33
CA GLY A 1011 2.08 5.88 40.98
C GLY A 1011 3.39 6.12 41.74
N TYR A 1012 4.00 5.09 42.30
CA TYR A 1012 5.24 5.19 43.09
C TYR A 1012 6.34 6.02 42.40
N SER A 1013 6.55 5.84 41.09
CA SER A 1013 7.53 6.62 40.32
C SER A 1013 7.34 8.13 40.41
N ALA A 1014 6.09 8.60 40.46
CA ALA A 1014 5.75 10.02 40.53
C ALA A 1014 5.86 10.61 41.95
N ILE A 1015 5.78 9.79 42.99
CA ILE A 1015 5.75 10.22 44.40
C ILE A 1015 7.01 9.86 45.18
N SER A 1016 7.89 9.02 44.63
CA SER A 1016 9.11 8.53 45.27
C SER A 1016 10.00 9.66 45.81
N THR A 1017 10.27 10.69 45.00
CA THR A 1017 11.04 11.87 45.41
C THR A 1017 10.37 12.61 46.56
N THR A 1018 9.04 12.76 46.52
CA THR A 1018 8.28 13.43 47.57
C THR A 1018 8.33 12.68 48.89
N ILE A 1019 8.22 11.34 48.87
CA ILE A 1019 8.38 10.52 50.09
C ILE A 1019 9.76 10.76 50.71
N ALA A 1020 10.81 10.70 49.89
CA ALA A 1020 12.17 10.90 50.36
C ALA A 1020 12.41 12.32 50.92
N GLU A 1021 11.88 13.35 50.27
CA GLU A 1021 11.98 14.74 50.76
C GLU A 1021 11.39 14.90 52.16
N HIS A 1022 10.21 14.32 52.41
CA HIS A 1022 9.58 14.35 53.72
C HIS A 1022 10.36 13.54 54.76
N LEU A 1023 10.91 12.38 54.39
CA LEU A 1023 11.79 11.58 55.27
C LEU A 1023 13.09 12.33 55.61
N ILE A 1024 13.71 13.02 54.64
CA ILE A 1024 14.89 13.86 54.85
C ILE A 1024 14.57 15.03 55.79
N GLN A 1025 13.40 15.65 55.63
CA GLN A 1025 12.92 16.70 56.53
C GLN A 1025 12.69 16.17 57.95
N LEU A 1026 12.19 14.93 58.09
CA LEU A 1026 12.02 14.28 59.39
C LEU A 1026 13.37 14.10 60.10
N LEU A 1027 14.38 13.55 59.40
CA LEU A 1027 15.74 13.40 59.97
C LEU A 1027 16.27 14.75 60.47
N SER A 1028 16.13 15.79 59.65
CA SER A 1028 16.58 17.14 59.96
C SER A 1028 15.87 17.74 61.17
N ALA A 1029 14.55 17.52 61.27
CA ALA A 1029 13.71 18.07 62.33
C ALA A 1029 13.82 17.33 63.67
N THR A 1030 14.30 16.09 63.65
CA THR A 1030 14.52 15.27 64.86
C THR A 1030 15.92 15.38 65.45
N LYS A 1031 16.80 16.15 64.80
CA LYS A 1031 18.15 16.40 65.28
C LYS A 1031 18.12 17.17 66.61
N GLY A 1032 18.73 16.62 67.64
CA GLY A 1032 18.80 17.24 68.98
C GLY A 1032 17.49 17.21 69.76
N LEU A 1033 16.44 16.54 69.25
CA LEU A 1033 15.23 16.28 70.03
C LEU A 1033 15.44 15.11 71.00
N ASP A 1034 14.82 15.20 72.16
CA ASP A 1034 14.64 14.06 73.05
C ASP A 1034 13.87 12.94 72.31
N THR A 1035 14.28 11.71 72.54
CA THR A 1035 13.68 10.49 71.98
C THR A 1035 12.17 10.42 72.20
N ALA A 1036 11.68 10.95 73.32
CA ALA A 1036 10.25 11.02 73.64
C ALA A 1036 9.45 11.94 72.69
N ALA A 1037 10.07 12.94 72.05
CA ALA A 1037 9.41 13.90 71.16
C ALA A 1037 9.43 13.48 69.68
N VAL A 1038 10.18 12.42 69.33
CA VAL A 1038 10.33 11.94 67.94
C VAL A 1038 9.01 11.41 67.35
N PRO A 1039 8.17 10.63 68.07
CA PRO A 1039 6.91 10.12 67.53
C PRO A 1039 5.93 11.22 67.09
N ASP A 1040 5.81 12.30 67.86
CA ASP A 1040 4.93 13.44 67.53
C ASP A 1040 5.38 14.12 66.23
N ARG A 1041 6.69 14.26 66.05
CA ARG A 1041 7.26 14.82 64.83
C ARG A 1041 7.07 13.89 63.62
N ALA A 1042 7.24 12.59 63.81
CA ALA A 1042 6.97 11.58 62.79
C ALA A 1042 5.51 11.63 62.31
N ALA A 1043 4.54 11.70 63.25
CA ALA A 1043 3.12 11.82 62.93
C ALA A 1043 2.77 13.11 62.17
N ALA A 1044 3.42 14.23 62.51
CA ALA A 1044 3.24 15.49 61.78
C ALA A 1044 3.76 15.40 60.34
N THR A 1045 4.96 14.83 60.13
CA THR A 1045 5.55 14.67 58.80
C THR A 1045 4.72 13.72 57.91
N LEU A 1046 4.26 12.59 58.44
CA LEU A 1046 3.45 11.64 57.65
C LEU A 1046 2.11 12.23 57.21
N ARG A 1047 1.48 13.07 58.04
CA ARG A 1047 0.28 13.82 57.64
C ARG A 1047 0.57 14.77 56.47
N ALA A 1048 1.67 15.52 56.53
CA ALA A 1048 2.09 16.42 55.44
C ALA A 1048 2.44 15.66 54.15
N LEU A 1049 3.09 14.50 54.27
CA LEU A 1049 3.38 13.60 53.15
C LEU A 1049 2.08 13.10 52.49
N CYS A 1050 1.10 12.66 53.29
CA CYS A 1050 -0.19 12.21 52.77
C CYS A 1050 -0.90 13.31 51.95
N GLU A 1051 -0.89 14.56 52.42
CA GLU A 1051 -1.49 15.68 51.66
C GLU A 1051 -0.71 15.98 50.37
N SER A 1052 0.62 15.88 50.40
CA SER A 1052 1.46 16.05 49.20
C SER A 1052 1.18 14.98 48.15
N ILE A 1053 1.05 13.71 48.56
CA ILE A 1053 0.72 12.59 47.65
C ILE A 1053 -0.68 12.76 47.06
N LYS A 1054 -1.68 13.14 47.88
CA LYS A 1054 -3.04 13.43 47.39
C LYS A 1054 -3.02 14.52 46.31
N PHE A 1055 -2.28 15.60 46.53
CA PHE A 1055 -2.13 16.68 45.55
C PHE A 1055 -1.51 16.19 44.24
N ILE A 1056 -0.42 15.42 44.28
CA ILE A 1056 0.24 14.86 43.09
C ILE A 1056 -0.72 13.94 42.31
N ASN A 1057 -1.45 13.06 43.02
CA ASN A 1057 -2.42 12.16 42.39
C ASN A 1057 -3.58 12.93 41.74
N GLN A 1058 -4.09 14.00 42.36
CA GLN A 1058 -5.10 14.87 41.76
C GLN A 1058 -4.59 15.59 40.50
N GLN A 1059 -3.33 16.03 40.48
CA GLN A 1059 -2.72 16.65 39.29
C GLN A 1059 -2.58 15.66 38.12
N ARG A 1060 -2.27 14.38 38.40
CA ARG A 1060 -2.22 13.34 37.37
C ARG A 1060 -3.60 13.06 36.76
N GLN A 1061 -4.64 12.99 37.58
CA GLN A 1061 -6.02 12.79 37.10
C GLN A 1061 -6.55 13.98 36.27
N ARG A 1062 -6.08 15.21 36.56
CA ARG A 1062 -6.44 16.42 35.82
C ARG A 1062 -5.71 16.62 34.49
N ARG A 1063 -4.79 15.73 34.09
CA ARG A 1063 -4.14 15.75 32.76
C ARG A 1063 -4.80 14.75 31.79
N PRO A 1064 -5.96 15.03 31.16
CA PRO A 1064 -6.35 14.32 29.97
C PRO A 1064 -5.75 14.98 28.71
N LEU A 1065 -5.10 14.16 27.86
CA LEU A 1065 -5.17 14.25 26.39
C LEU A 1065 -4.58 15.49 25.65
N LEU A 1066 -3.40 16.01 26.02
CA LEU A 1066 -2.64 16.91 25.11
C LEU A 1066 -1.70 16.18 24.14
N THR A 1067 -1.65 14.84 24.14
CA THR A 1067 -0.84 14.04 23.21
C THR A 1067 -1.64 13.38 22.08
N GLY A 1068 -2.94 13.62 21.99
CA GLY A 1068 -3.76 13.20 20.86
C GLY A 1068 -3.66 14.21 19.71
N ARG A 1069 -2.75 14.00 18.75
CA ARG A 1069 -2.98 14.52 17.39
C ARG A 1069 -4.31 13.94 16.88
N PRO A 1070 -5.15 14.70 16.14
CA PRO A 1070 -6.42 14.19 15.65
C PRO A 1070 -6.20 13.03 14.67
N ARG A 1071 -7.13 12.06 14.74
CA ARG A 1071 -7.19 10.83 13.95
C ARG A 1071 -7.18 11.06 12.45
#